data_AF-A0A257VBF1-F1
#
_entry.id   AF-A0A257VBF1-F1
#
_cell.length_a   1.000
_cell.length_b   1.000
_cell.length_c   1.000
_cell.angle_alpha   90.00
_cell.angle_beta   90.00
_cell.angle_gamma   90.00
#
_symmetry.space_group_name_H-M   'P 1'
#
loop_
_entity.id
_entity.type
_entity.pdbx_description
1 polymer ?
#
loop_
_entity_poly.entity_id
_entity_poly.type
_entity_poly.pdbx_seq_one_letter_code
_entity_poly.pdbx_strand_id
1 'polypeptide(L)'
;ASAISILKAFPDASAEGTYPQASLVADAAGNLYGTAPAGGVSNGGTVFTVRKDGTGFVVLHRFTGRASDGGSPQAGLVLDGDGNLYGTTFEGGVWNHGTVFAIKTDGTGFAVLHSFADASDGVHPLAGLIVDGRGILYGTTDQGGVSNLGTVFTVRTDGTGFALLHSFMGGASDGVNPEGSLVLDGSGNLYGSTYGGGVSNGGTIFTIKADGSGFALLHSFTGGGADGDFPRGGLILDNAGNLYGTTESGGSGGTVFKVKTDGTGFALLHSFTFGASEGAGPYGGLILDDAGTLYGTTRTGGAWFCGTVFKVKTDGTGFATLHVFAVDGSDGMDPYAGLVLGDAGDLFGTTMLGGASDHGTVFTVTTDGTGYTILHSFAGVASDGANPHGDLVLDGADNLYGIAVQGGASDDGTVFTVKQDGTGFVVLHSFTSGASDGASPMAGLLLDGAGNVYGTTAGGGSGEGTVFAVRTDGTGFTILHRFTGGASDDGGPAGRLVLDKTDNLYGTTYGGSPSSGGTVFKVKTDGTGFALLHRFTGGASDGAHPTAGVIFDGDASLYGTTYFGGPSNQGTIFTVMTDGSGFTLLHSFAGASDGANPLGGLILGGDGSLYGTTDQGGASNLGTVFTVRTDGTGFTLLHSFASAIDGVNPNAGLVLDGAGNLYGTAAGGGVSGGGTLFTVRTDGTGFVVLHRFRGGASDGANPQTALILDRIGNLCGTTSGGGAWGIGTVFSLPVSGDRQEAPAFSSASSTTFPVGVPDAFTVATIGKPAPTITSTGALPGGVSLIDNGDGTATLAGTAVAGSAGAYSLTLTAHNGIGTDAIQSFALWVVPCTPPSIAVQPQGQAIRIGQIATLTVTATGTPPLTYQWYRGTSGDTSHPVGADTSSLTTPALNVTASYWVLVSNACGSADGHTATITVGPRLRRHLRRLD
;
A
#
# COMPACT_ATOMS: atom_id res chain seq x y z
N ALA A 1 -15.21 5.17 -18.60
CA ALA A 1 -15.55 6.48 -18.01
C ALA A 1 -15.96 7.44 -19.12
N SER A 2 -17.24 7.85 -19.14
CA SER A 2 -17.87 8.58 -20.25
C SER A 2 -18.60 9.85 -19.76
N ALA A 3 -17.90 10.88 -19.29
CA ALA A 3 -16.44 11.07 -19.34
C ALA A 3 -15.85 11.29 -17.94
N ILE A 4 -16.27 12.37 -17.27
CA ILE A 4 -15.98 12.66 -15.87
C ILE A 4 -17.19 13.39 -15.27
N SER A 5 -17.47 13.18 -13.99
CA SER A 5 -18.71 13.64 -13.35
C SER A 5 -18.44 14.63 -12.23
N ILE A 6 -19.46 15.42 -11.93
CA ILE A 6 -19.54 16.43 -10.88
C ILE A 6 -20.84 16.15 -10.11
N LEU A 7 -20.86 16.22 -8.78
CA LEU A 7 -22.03 15.80 -7.98
C LEU A 7 -22.85 16.96 -7.42
N LYS A 8 -22.26 17.79 -6.54
CA LYS A 8 -22.98 18.84 -5.79
C LYS A 8 -22.38 20.24 -5.91
N ALA A 9 -21.60 20.46 -6.97
CA ALA A 9 -20.71 21.61 -7.19
C ALA A 9 -21.38 22.99 -7.20
N PHE A 10 -20.56 24.04 -7.30
CA PHE A 10 -20.85 25.34 -6.71
C PHE A 10 -20.85 26.50 -7.72
N PRO A 11 -21.45 27.66 -7.37
CA PRO A 11 -21.26 28.94 -8.03
C PRO A 11 -20.05 29.67 -7.41
N ASP A 12 -20.30 30.82 -6.75
CA ASP A 12 -19.28 31.77 -6.30
C ASP A 12 -19.68 32.46 -4.97
N ALA A 13 -18.69 32.94 -4.21
CA ALA A 13 -18.75 33.65 -2.92
C ALA A 13 -19.48 32.93 -1.76
N SER A 14 -18.77 32.05 -1.04
CA SER A 14 -19.41 31.06 -0.13
C SER A 14 -18.65 30.68 1.17
N ALA A 15 -18.86 29.47 1.74
CA ALA A 15 -18.38 29.12 3.11
C ALA A 15 -18.09 27.63 3.43
N GLU A 16 -19.07 26.70 3.35
CA GLU A 16 -19.14 25.44 4.15
C GLU A 16 -18.16 24.26 3.79
N GLY A 17 -16.87 24.48 3.48
CA GLY A 17 -15.79 23.47 3.53
C GLY A 17 -15.13 22.98 2.21
N THR A 18 -13.81 23.12 2.05
CA THR A 18 -13.02 22.61 0.88
C THR A 18 -11.61 22.14 1.26
N TYR A 19 -10.64 22.14 0.32
CA TYR A 19 -9.26 21.64 0.43
C TYR A 19 -9.05 20.22 1.07
N PRO A 20 -9.89 19.17 0.86
CA PRO A 20 -9.84 17.98 1.74
C PRO A 20 -8.78 16.93 1.38
N GLN A 21 -8.04 16.42 2.38
CA GLN A 21 -7.17 15.24 2.26
C GLN A 21 -7.26 14.29 3.49
N ALA A 22 -6.12 13.96 4.13
CA ALA A 22 -5.95 13.09 5.30
C ALA A 22 -6.20 11.58 5.10
N SER A 23 -5.48 10.76 5.89
CA SER A 23 -5.52 9.27 5.88
C SER A 23 -6.35 8.75 7.08
N LEU A 24 -6.75 7.47 7.10
CA LEU A 24 -7.64 6.89 8.14
C LEU A 24 -6.99 5.76 8.96
N VAL A 25 -7.59 5.43 10.11
CA VAL A 25 -7.23 4.36 11.08
C VAL A 25 -8.48 3.52 11.40
N ALA A 26 -8.36 2.20 11.51
CA ALA A 26 -9.45 1.25 11.20
C ALA A 26 -10.48 0.99 12.33
N ASP A 27 -11.75 0.79 11.90
CA ASP A 27 -12.84 0.09 12.60
C ASP A 27 -13.83 -0.47 11.53
N ALA A 28 -15.09 -0.77 11.87
CA ALA A 28 -15.92 -1.74 11.17
C ALA A 28 -16.93 -1.19 10.15
N ALA A 29 -17.39 0.07 10.26
CA ALA A 29 -18.44 0.62 9.38
C ALA A 29 -18.40 2.17 9.20
N GLY A 30 -17.24 2.78 9.39
CA GLY A 30 -16.93 4.10 8.86
C GLY A 30 -17.71 5.29 9.44
N ASN A 31 -17.84 5.44 10.75
CA ASN A 31 -17.99 6.79 11.33
C ASN A 31 -16.63 7.48 11.35
N LEU A 32 -16.29 8.21 10.28
CA LEU A 32 -14.98 8.83 10.18
C LEU A 32 -14.78 9.89 11.28
N TYR A 33 -13.56 10.15 11.74
CA TYR A 33 -13.27 11.18 12.77
C TYR A 33 -11.90 11.80 12.52
N GLY A 34 -11.77 13.13 12.57
CA GLY A 34 -10.48 13.82 12.48
C GLY A 34 -10.54 15.30 12.04
N THR A 35 -9.54 15.77 11.26
CA THR A 35 -8.95 17.10 11.52
C THR A 35 -8.62 17.98 10.27
N ALA A 36 -8.35 19.28 10.47
CA ALA A 36 -8.25 20.27 9.37
C ALA A 36 -7.54 21.62 9.70
N PRO A 37 -6.55 22.11 8.90
CA PRO A 37 -5.98 23.46 9.02
C PRO A 37 -6.33 24.45 7.90
N ALA A 38 -7.59 24.89 7.77
CA ALA A 38 -7.95 26.29 7.46
C ALA A 38 -9.46 26.55 7.61
N GLY A 39 -9.82 27.79 7.95
CA GLY A 39 -11.20 28.31 7.97
C GLY A 39 -11.56 29.21 9.17
N GLY A 40 -10.65 29.95 9.78
CA GLY A 40 -10.82 30.36 11.19
C GLY A 40 -11.41 31.74 11.51
N VAL A 41 -11.43 32.06 12.81
CA VAL A 41 -11.66 33.44 13.29
C VAL A 41 -10.33 34.20 13.43
N SER A 42 -9.24 33.52 13.79
CA SER A 42 -7.87 33.78 13.32
C SER A 42 -7.01 32.50 13.32
N ASN A 43 -7.42 31.48 14.10
CA ASN A 43 -6.85 30.14 14.03
C ASN A 43 -7.93 29.06 14.30
N GLY A 44 -8.74 28.71 13.30
CA GLY A 44 -9.93 27.84 13.41
C GLY A 44 -10.39 27.24 12.07
N GLY A 45 -11.47 26.44 11.99
CA GLY A 45 -11.97 25.96 10.70
C GLY A 45 -13.15 24.97 10.71
N THR A 46 -12.97 23.86 9.99
CA THR A 46 -14.02 22.90 9.61
C THR A 46 -14.57 21.99 10.71
N VAL A 47 -15.73 21.39 10.41
CA VAL A 47 -15.96 19.97 10.74
C VAL A 47 -16.52 19.27 9.49
N PHE A 48 -15.64 18.75 8.63
CA PHE A 48 -15.98 18.35 7.26
C PHE A 48 -16.74 17.01 7.13
N THR A 49 -18.04 17.07 7.42
CA THR A 49 -19.16 16.09 7.31
C THR A 49 -19.25 15.04 6.18
N VAL A 50 -18.19 14.70 5.45
CA VAL A 50 -18.24 13.80 4.29
C VAL A 50 -17.93 12.34 4.71
N ARG A 51 -18.81 11.37 4.47
CA ARG A 51 -20.29 11.49 4.45
C ARG A 51 -21.01 10.91 3.23
N LYS A 52 -20.56 9.75 2.72
CA LYS A 52 -21.32 8.68 2.03
C LYS A 52 -22.52 9.17 1.17
N ASP A 53 -23.76 8.71 1.46
CA ASP A 53 -25.01 9.18 0.84
C ASP A 53 -26.24 8.98 1.77
N GLY A 54 -27.33 9.74 1.58
CA GLY A 54 -28.62 9.58 2.29
C GLY A 54 -29.25 10.91 2.72
N THR A 55 -29.50 11.09 4.03
CA THR A 55 -29.95 12.35 4.63
C THR A 55 -29.47 12.47 6.08
N GLY A 56 -28.73 13.53 6.44
CA GLY A 56 -28.32 13.75 7.84
C GLY A 56 -27.55 15.03 8.14
N PHE A 57 -27.81 16.12 7.43
CA PHE A 57 -27.12 17.41 7.60
C PHE A 57 -27.33 18.05 8.99
N VAL A 58 -26.30 18.71 9.52
CA VAL A 58 -26.29 19.32 10.88
C VAL A 58 -25.31 20.51 10.91
N VAL A 59 -25.16 21.16 12.06
CA VAL A 59 -23.90 21.78 12.52
C VAL A 59 -23.58 21.20 13.90
N LEU A 60 -22.30 21.00 14.24
CA LEU A 60 -21.90 20.38 15.51
C LEU A 60 -21.97 21.36 16.70
N HIS A 61 -21.34 22.54 16.57
CA HIS A 61 -21.23 23.56 17.63
C HIS A 61 -20.85 24.92 17.00
N ARG A 62 -20.40 25.90 17.80
CA ARG A 62 -19.33 26.84 17.41
C ARG A 62 -18.55 27.40 18.59
N PHE A 63 -17.22 27.39 18.43
CA PHE A 63 -16.30 28.31 19.09
C PHE A 63 -16.15 29.56 18.20
N THR A 64 -15.47 30.60 18.70
CA THR A 64 -15.04 31.77 17.91
C THR A 64 -13.67 32.33 18.29
N GLY A 65 -12.99 31.76 19.29
CA GLY A 65 -11.86 32.43 19.95
C GLY A 65 -11.58 31.88 21.35
N ARG A 66 -10.43 32.29 21.90
CA ARG A 66 -9.81 31.96 23.19
C ARG A 66 -8.77 30.82 23.12
N ALA A 67 -7.55 31.19 22.72
CA ALA A 67 -6.23 30.59 23.02
C ALA A 67 -5.94 30.23 24.51
N SER A 68 -6.90 29.61 25.20
CA SER A 68 -6.84 29.06 26.57
C SER A 68 -8.00 28.11 26.86
N ASP A 69 -9.12 28.25 26.14
CA ASP A 69 -10.38 27.56 26.47
C ASP A 69 -10.58 26.31 25.58
N GLY A 70 -9.59 26.02 24.72
CA GLY A 70 -9.56 24.91 23.77
C GLY A 70 -10.19 25.21 22.41
N GLY A 71 -9.81 24.42 21.39
CA GLY A 71 -10.11 24.75 19.99
C GLY A 71 -10.09 23.57 19.02
N SER A 72 -8.93 23.24 18.43
CA SER A 72 -8.90 23.10 16.96
C SER A 72 -7.90 22.08 16.34
N PRO A 73 -8.10 20.75 16.40
CA PRO A 73 -7.10 19.73 16.00
C PRO A 73 -6.67 19.61 14.51
N GLN A 74 -5.58 18.85 14.28
CA GLN A 74 -4.88 18.73 12.97
C GLN A 74 -3.93 17.48 12.79
N ALA A 75 -4.15 16.33 13.42
CA ALA A 75 -3.39 15.09 13.12
C ALA A 75 -4.10 13.78 13.57
N GLY A 76 -3.46 12.63 13.28
CA GLY A 76 -3.97 11.27 13.46
C GLY A 76 -4.46 10.86 14.85
N LEU A 77 -5.32 9.83 14.86
CA LEU A 77 -6.13 9.38 15.99
C LEU A 77 -5.85 7.94 16.49
N VAL A 78 -6.33 7.66 17.71
CA VAL A 78 -6.34 6.36 18.45
C VAL A 78 -7.72 6.23 19.17
N LEU A 79 -7.97 5.21 20.00
CA LEU A 79 -9.27 4.92 20.66
C LEU A 79 -9.12 4.77 22.21
N ASP A 80 -10.08 5.22 23.03
CA ASP A 80 -9.98 5.24 24.52
C ASP A 80 -11.34 5.06 25.27
N GLY A 81 -11.59 5.65 26.45
CA GLY A 81 -12.80 5.38 27.28
C GLY A 81 -13.12 6.27 28.50
N ASP A 82 -13.48 7.54 28.31
CA ASP A 82 -14.23 8.42 29.28
C ASP A 82 -15.06 9.51 28.55
N GLY A 83 -15.41 9.26 27.28
CA GLY A 83 -15.95 10.20 26.31
C GLY A 83 -14.91 10.82 25.36
N ASN A 84 -13.71 10.26 25.33
CA ASN A 84 -12.48 11.01 25.18
C ASN A 84 -12.15 11.41 23.73
N LEU A 85 -11.59 12.60 23.61
CA LEU A 85 -10.54 12.92 22.65
C LEU A 85 -9.33 13.49 23.44
N TYR A 86 -8.14 13.63 22.84
CA TYR A 86 -6.95 14.13 23.55
C TYR A 86 -6.21 15.17 22.69
N GLY A 87 -6.09 16.42 23.17
CA GLY A 87 -5.25 17.47 22.56
C GLY A 87 -5.75 17.98 21.19
N THR A 88 -4.89 18.29 20.21
CA THR A 88 -3.45 18.70 20.18
C THR A 88 -3.18 20.13 20.70
N THR A 89 -2.27 20.85 20.02
CA THR A 89 -1.60 22.17 20.23
C THR A 89 -0.64 22.38 19.02
N PHE A 90 -0.05 23.57 18.88
CA PHE A 90 1.16 23.97 18.13
C PHE A 90 1.19 25.51 18.20
N GLU A 91 0.16 26.15 17.65
CA GLU A 91 -0.12 27.60 17.69
C GLU A 91 -1.31 27.96 18.60
N GLY A 92 -1.60 29.27 18.74
CA GLY A 92 -2.65 29.88 19.57
C GLY A 92 -2.66 29.42 21.03
N GLY A 93 -1.88 30.09 21.88
CA GLY A 93 -1.58 29.63 23.24
C GLY A 93 -0.49 30.43 23.93
N VAL A 94 0.57 29.78 24.45
CA VAL A 94 1.60 30.47 25.23
C VAL A 94 2.97 29.70 25.34
N TRP A 95 4.16 30.15 24.87
CA TRP A 95 4.55 31.26 23.96
C TRP A 95 4.55 30.84 22.47
N ASN A 96 5.15 29.69 22.13
CA ASN A 96 4.89 28.81 20.97
C ASN A 96 5.26 27.35 21.35
N HIS A 97 5.03 27.04 22.65
CA HIS A 97 5.85 26.21 23.53
C HIS A 97 5.31 24.78 23.78
N GLY A 98 4.88 24.45 25.00
CA GLY A 98 4.41 23.13 25.43
C GLY A 98 3.48 23.20 26.65
N THR A 99 2.35 22.48 26.65
CA THR A 99 1.40 22.51 27.79
C THR A 99 0.47 21.26 27.87
N VAL A 100 -0.05 20.94 29.07
CA VAL A 100 -1.00 19.87 29.47
C VAL A 100 -2.51 20.09 29.18
N PHE A 101 -3.25 19.36 28.33
CA PHE A 101 -4.60 19.79 27.87
C PHE A 101 -5.84 19.10 28.48
N ALA A 102 -6.97 19.83 28.47
CA ALA A 102 -8.35 19.32 28.54
C ALA A 102 -9.39 20.43 28.22
N ILE A 103 -10.30 20.21 27.25
CA ILE A 103 -11.52 21.04 26.97
C ILE A 103 -12.77 20.17 27.09
N LYS A 104 -13.86 20.67 27.68
CA LYS A 104 -15.16 19.97 27.74
C LYS A 104 -16.33 20.92 27.53
N THR A 105 -17.54 20.37 27.34
CA THR A 105 -18.67 21.01 26.65
C THR A 105 -19.23 22.31 27.21
N ASP A 106 -19.06 22.57 28.50
CA ASP A 106 -19.85 23.57 29.25
C ASP A 106 -19.04 24.45 30.22
N GLY A 107 -17.94 24.04 30.87
CA GLY A 107 -17.60 22.70 31.37
C GLY A 107 -17.82 22.62 32.88
N THR A 108 -17.10 21.75 33.59
CA THR A 108 -16.87 21.88 35.05
C THR A 108 -15.39 22.01 35.38
N GLY A 109 -15.07 22.74 36.47
CA GLY A 109 -13.73 22.87 37.02
C GLY A 109 -12.87 23.89 36.29
N PHE A 110 -12.43 23.54 35.08
CA PHE A 110 -11.49 24.31 34.23
C PHE A 110 -10.32 24.88 35.05
N ALA A 111 -9.56 23.94 35.63
CA ALA A 111 -8.40 24.20 36.48
C ALA A 111 -7.10 24.27 35.67
N VAL A 112 -6.05 24.88 36.24
CA VAL A 112 -4.66 24.75 35.74
C VAL A 112 -3.72 24.47 36.91
N LEU A 113 -3.14 23.27 36.97
CA LEU A 113 -2.59 22.69 38.22
C LEU A 113 -1.08 22.41 38.26
N HIS A 114 -0.33 22.59 37.17
CA HIS A 114 1.10 22.27 37.07
C HIS A 114 1.87 23.41 36.38
N SER A 115 1.94 23.39 35.03
CA SER A 115 2.60 24.40 34.18
C SER A 115 4.15 24.44 34.31
N PHE A 116 4.79 25.20 33.41
CA PHE A 116 6.21 25.56 33.36
C PHE A 116 6.45 26.87 34.15
N ALA A 117 7.47 27.68 33.87
CA ALA A 117 7.90 28.79 34.74
C ALA A 117 7.37 30.19 34.34
N ASP A 118 7.88 30.76 33.25
CA ASP A 118 7.65 32.15 32.80
C ASP A 118 8.06 32.33 31.33
N ALA A 119 9.33 32.01 31.03
CA ALA A 119 9.92 31.89 29.69
C ALA A 119 11.21 31.06 29.79
N SER A 120 11.12 29.73 29.71
CA SER A 120 12.23 28.81 29.96
C SER A 120 12.13 27.43 29.31
N ASP A 121 10.98 26.96 28.78
CA ASP A 121 10.94 25.65 28.11
C ASP A 121 9.85 25.44 27.03
N GLY A 122 10.18 24.57 26.07
CA GLY A 122 9.33 24.00 25.02
C GLY A 122 9.15 24.79 23.71
N VAL A 123 8.98 24.09 22.58
CA VAL A 123 8.43 24.56 21.28
C VAL A 123 7.91 23.34 20.50
N HIS A 124 6.80 23.50 19.76
CA HIS A 124 6.24 22.56 18.77
C HIS A 124 5.84 21.14 19.30
N PRO A 125 4.65 20.99 19.91
CA PRO A 125 3.93 19.71 19.94
C PRO A 125 3.44 19.28 18.55
N LEU A 126 3.23 17.98 18.34
CA LEU A 126 2.69 17.43 17.07
C LEU A 126 1.62 16.33 17.25
N ALA A 127 1.51 15.70 18.43
CA ALA A 127 0.33 14.93 18.85
C ALA A 127 0.38 14.63 20.37
N GLY A 128 0.24 13.38 20.79
CA GLY A 128 0.32 12.94 22.19
C GLY A 128 1.75 12.60 22.64
N LEU A 129 2.05 11.31 22.82
CA LEU A 129 3.30 10.82 23.39
C LEU A 129 3.74 9.53 22.63
N ILE A 130 3.18 8.38 23.00
CA ILE A 130 2.43 7.50 22.07
C ILE A 130 1.15 7.10 22.83
N VAL A 131 0.68 5.87 23.10
CA VAL A 131 1.15 4.47 23.02
C VAL A 131 -0.05 3.52 23.36
N ASP A 132 0.04 2.40 24.10
CA ASP A 132 -1.03 1.37 24.26
C ASP A 132 -1.51 0.90 25.70
N GLY A 133 -1.24 1.56 26.85
CA GLY A 133 -1.60 1.15 28.27
C GLY A 133 -0.67 1.38 29.56
N ARG A 134 0.49 0.69 29.79
CA ARG A 134 1.68 0.86 30.72
C ARG A 134 2.97 1.58 30.21
N GLY A 135 4.15 0.97 30.15
CA GLY A 135 5.43 1.67 29.98
C GLY A 135 5.85 2.51 31.21
N ILE A 136 6.38 3.72 30.99
CA ILE A 136 6.63 4.81 31.97
C ILE A 136 6.74 6.19 31.26
N LEU A 137 6.16 7.25 31.82
CA LEU A 137 5.87 8.55 31.16
C LEU A 137 7.10 9.23 30.55
N TYR A 138 7.09 9.41 29.22
CA TYR A 138 7.84 10.38 28.40
C TYR A 138 7.11 10.61 27.04
N GLY A 139 7.40 11.64 26.22
CA GLY A 139 6.61 12.06 25.02
C GLY A 139 7.22 13.25 24.25
N THR A 140 7.49 13.11 22.94
CA THR A 140 8.64 13.76 22.28
C THR A 140 8.40 15.09 21.54
N THR A 141 9.40 15.96 21.45
CA THR A 141 9.21 17.43 21.36
C THR A 141 10.12 18.04 20.29
N ASP A 142 9.62 18.88 19.36
CA ASP A 142 10.44 19.23 18.18
C ASP A 142 11.53 20.30 18.40
N GLN A 143 11.25 21.45 19.02
CA GLN A 143 12.23 22.56 19.02
C GLN A 143 12.33 23.34 20.33
N GLY A 144 13.39 24.16 20.44
CA GLY A 144 13.68 25.20 21.45
C GLY A 144 13.74 24.82 22.94
N GLY A 145 12.92 23.88 23.42
CA GLY A 145 12.95 23.33 24.76
C GLY A 145 14.25 22.59 25.09
N VAL A 146 14.65 22.70 26.35
CA VAL A 146 16.04 22.63 26.85
C VAL A 146 17.15 22.56 25.80
N SER A 147 17.55 21.40 25.24
CA SER A 147 18.90 21.29 24.63
C SER A 147 19.18 20.43 23.37
N ASN A 148 18.18 20.12 22.54
CA ASN A 148 18.30 19.62 21.14
C ASN A 148 18.82 18.20 20.92
N LEU A 149 19.48 17.60 21.91
CA LEU A 149 19.71 16.15 21.93
C LEU A 149 18.74 15.48 22.93
N GLY A 150 17.63 16.16 23.26
CA GLY A 150 16.67 15.83 24.32
C GLY A 150 17.13 16.17 25.74
N THR A 151 16.21 16.17 26.71
CA THR A 151 16.50 16.04 28.16
C THR A 151 15.53 15.10 28.90
N VAL A 152 14.27 15.07 28.47
CA VAL A 152 13.26 14.00 28.57
C VAL A 152 12.47 13.88 29.90
N PHE A 153 11.16 14.14 29.82
CA PHE A 153 10.29 14.59 30.93
C PHE A 153 9.62 13.47 31.77
N THR A 154 8.75 13.69 32.78
CA THR A 154 8.19 14.87 33.48
C THR A 154 7.11 15.77 32.85
N VAL A 155 5.92 15.20 32.61
CA VAL A 155 4.67 15.92 32.91
C VAL A 155 3.74 14.99 33.71
N ARG A 156 2.91 15.52 34.62
CA ARG A 156 2.04 14.70 35.50
C ARG A 156 0.66 15.30 35.74
N THR A 157 -0.28 14.40 36.06
CA THR A 157 -1.57 14.64 36.69
C THR A 157 -1.48 15.28 38.09
N ASP A 158 -0.32 15.16 38.76
CA ASP A 158 -0.16 15.40 40.20
C ASP A 158 1.11 16.19 40.60
N GLY A 159 2.03 16.47 39.67
CA GLY A 159 3.27 17.23 39.90
C GLY A 159 4.39 16.53 40.69
N THR A 160 4.35 15.21 40.93
CA THR A 160 5.28 14.50 41.82
C THR A 160 6.46 13.79 41.13
N GLY A 161 7.69 14.16 41.51
CA GLY A 161 8.85 13.27 41.34
C GLY A 161 10.22 13.97 41.36
N PHE A 162 11.28 13.17 41.29
CA PHE A 162 12.64 13.62 40.98
C PHE A 162 13.52 12.49 40.40
N ALA A 163 14.29 12.78 39.36
CA ALA A 163 15.20 11.86 38.68
C ALA A 163 16.34 12.63 37.99
N LEU A 164 17.37 11.93 37.53
CA LEU A 164 18.33 12.41 36.51
C LEU A 164 19.18 11.23 36.02
N LEU A 165 19.15 10.88 34.73
CA LEU A 165 19.80 9.67 34.20
C LEU A 165 20.89 9.94 33.14
N HIS A 166 20.57 9.86 31.85
CA HIS A 166 21.49 9.69 30.71
C HIS A 166 22.04 11.02 30.11
N SER A 167 22.72 10.97 28.96
CA SER A 167 23.04 12.13 28.09
C SER A 167 23.64 11.71 26.74
N PHE A 168 23.57 12.56 25.71
CA PHE A 168 24.20 12.38 24.39
C PHE A 168 25.19 13.53 24.04
N MET A 169 25.97 13.40 22.95
CA MET A 169 26.92 14.40 22.43
C MET A 169 27.06 14.52 20.89
N GLY A 170 27.13 13.44 20.09
CA GLY A 170 27.01 13.57 18.62
C GLY A 170 27.70 12.57 17.66
N GLY A 171 27.22 12.58 16.41
CA GLY A 171 27.82 11.99 15.19
C GLY A 171 27.82 10.46 15.12
N ALA A 172 28.69 9.85 15.94
CA ALA A 172 28.82 8.41 16.12
C ALA A 172 29.47 8.05 17.50
N SER A 173 29.62 9.03 18.40
CA SER A 173 30.04 8.80 19.79
C SER A 173 29.54 9.96 20.66
N ASP A 174 28.23 10.15 20.82
CA ASP A 174 27.13 9.26 20.40
C ASP A 174 26.15 9.94 19.42
N GLY A 175 25.26 10.83 19.88
CA GLY A 175 24.15 11.37 19.06
C GLY A 175 23.67 12.80 19.34
N VAL A 176 22.79 13.27 18.46
CA VAL A 176 22.25 14.65 18.34
C VAL A 176 20.71 14.62 18.42
N ASN A 177 19.99 15.26 17.48
CA ASN A 177 18.54 15.46 17.47
C ASN A 177 17.77 14.30 16.78
N PRO A 178 16.53 13.97 17.20
CA PRO A 178 15.73 12.93 16.50
C PRO A 178 14.29 13.28 16.01
N GLU A 179 14.08 13.31 14.68
CA GLU A 179 12.75 13.15 14.04
C GLU A 179 12.39 11.66 13.85
N GLY A 180 11.15 11.25 14.16
CA GLY A 180 10.60 9.96 13.70
C GLY A 180 9.24 9.53 14.28
N SER A 181 8.52 8.64 13.57
CA SER A 181 7.30 7.93 14.00
C SER A 181 7.08 6.64 13.19
N LEU A 182 6.28 5.69 13.71
CA LEU A 182 6.25 4.29 13.26
C LEU A 182 4.91 3.56 13.62
N VAL A 183 4.91 2.23 13.79
CA VAL A 183 3.82 1.36 14.31
C VAL A 183 4.46 0.14 15.01
N LEU A 184 3.71 -0.54 15.89
CA LEU A 184 4.20 -1.62 16.73
C LEU A 184 4.18 -2.97 15.96
N ASP A 185 4.82 -4.01 16.50
CA ASP A 185 4.70 -5.39 15.98
C ASP A 185 3.97 -6.32 16.97
N GLY A 186 3.94 -7.63 16.67
CA GLY A 186 3.36 -8.64 17.54
C GLY A 186 4.11 -8.88 18.87
N SER A 187 5.12 -8.08 19.20
CA SER A 187 5.86 -8.15 20.47
C SER A 187 6.54 -6.85 20.95
N GLY A 188 6.57 -5.72 20.23
CA GLY A 188 7.33 -4.49 20.59
C GLY A 188 6.93 -3.74 21.87
N ASN A 189 7.68 -2.80 22.45
CA ASN A 189 8.98 -2.15 22.14
C ASN A 189 9.08 -1.17 20.94
N LEU A 190 8.20 -0.17 20.89
CA LEU A 190 8.17 1.10 20.10
C LEU A 190 9.50 1.79 19.68
N TYR A 191 10.47 1.09 19.10
CA TYR A 191 11.83 1.59 18.85
C TYR A 191 11.88 2.60 17.70
N GLY A 192 12.65 3.68 17.88
CA GLY A 192 12.33 4.98 17.25
C GLY A 192 13.30 5.43 16.15
N SER A 193 12.75 6.02 15.09
CA SER A 193 13.43 6.77 14.02
C SER A 193 13.91 8.15 14.49
N THR A 194 15.08 8.62 14.03
CA THR A 194 15.89 9.56 14.83
C THR A 194 16.72 10.58 14.02
N TYR A 195 16.06 11.35 13.15
CA TYR A 195 16.61 12.38 12.22
C TYR A 195 17.58 11.89 11.15
N GLY A 196 18.70 11.29 11.53
CA GLY A 196 19.84 10.97 10.65
C GLY A 196 21.11 11.75 11.01
N GLY A 197 22.27 11.22 10.63
CA GLY A 197 23.58 11.78 10.98
C GLY A 197 24.74 10.86 10.57
N GLY A 198 25.96 11.41 10.58
CA GLY A 198 27.19 10.70 10.19
C GLY A 198 28.11 11.62 9.38
N VAL A 199 27.86 11.69 8.07
CA VAL A 199 28.52 12.57 7.09
C VAL A 199 27.57 13.64 6.53
N SER A 200 26.30 13.25 6.32
CA SER A 200 25.20 14.09 5.84
C SER A 200 23.97 13.99 6.78
N ASN A 201 22.75 14.20 6.29
CA ASN A 201 21.50 14.19 7.06
C ASN A 201 20.70 12.88 6.90
N GLY A 202 21.10 11.98 6.00
CA GLY A 202 20.40 10.73 5.70
C GLY A 202 20.14 9.79 6.89
N GLY A 203 19.07 9.00 6.76
CA GLY A 203 18.71 7.94 7.69
C GLY A 203 19.58 6.70 7.57
N THR A 204 19.46 5.79 8.54
CA THR A 204 20.39 4.71 8.83
C THR A 204 19.62 3.54 9.48
N ILE A 205 20.28 2.69 10.27
CA ILE A 205 19.75 2.28 11.58
C ILE A 205 20.80 2.61 12.70
N PHE A 206 20.40 2.74 13.98
CA PHE A 206 21.26 3.17 15.11
C PHE A 206 21.05 2.35 16.41
N THR A 207 21.54 2.81 17.57
CA THR A 207 21.60 2.04 18.84
C THR A 207 21.45 2.89 20.11
N ILE A 208 20.50 2.51 21.00
CA ILE A 208 20.38 2.90 22.43
C ILE A 208 19.39 1.95 23.14
N LYS A 209 19.15 2.10 24.46
CA LYS A 209 17.81 1.89 25.05
C LYS A 209 17.63 2.87 26.22
N ALA A 210 16.42 3.16 26.68
CA ALA A 210 16.18 4.23 27.65
C ALA A 210 16.44 3.81 29.13
N ASP A 211 17.56 3.11 29.34
CA ASP A 211 17.96 2.43 30.58
C ASP A 211 19.42 2.68 31.01
N GLY A 212 20.32 3.05 30.06
CA GLY A 212 21.76 3.16 30.29
C GLY A 212 22.54 1.85 30.01
N SER A 213 21.93 0.89 29.31
CA SER A 213 22.44 -0.47 29.06
C SER A 213 23.11 -0.62 27.69
N GLY A 214 23.74 -1.78 27.45
CA GLY A 214 24.42 -2.16 26.21
C GLY A 214 25.76 -1.44 25.96
N PHE A 215 25.78 -0.10 26.00
CA PHE A 215 26.97 0.75 26.09
C PHE A 215 28.05 0.58 24.99
N ALA A 216 27.64 0.20 23.76
CA ALA A 216 28.52 0.15 22.59
C ALA A 216 27.76 0.16 21.25
N LEU A 217 28.24 0.91 20.26
CA LEU A 217 27.88 0.72 18.85
C LEU A 217 28.51 -0.59 18.29
N LEU A 218 27.86 -1.21 17.31
CA LEU A 218 27.98 -2.66 17.06
C LEU A 218 28.07 -3.14 15.60
N HIS A 219 28.07 -2.23 14.62
CA HIS A 219 27.77 -2.55 13.22
C HIS A 219 28.59 -1.68 12.26
N SER A 220 28.73 -2.08 10.98
CA SER A 220 29.24 -1.20 9.92
C SER A 220 28.78 -1.59 8.52
N PHE A 221 28.50 -0.58 7.69
CA PHE A 221 28.66 -0.59 6.23
C PHE A 221 29.00 0.84 5.77
N THR A 222 29.79 0.99 4.70
CA THR A 222 30.55 2.22 4.43
C THR A 222 29.81 3.31 3.66
N GLY A 223 28.73 2.98 2.95
CA GLY A 223 27.88 3.91 2.20
C GLY A 223 28.63 4.99 1.42
N GLY A 224 28.13 6.23 1.47
CA GLY A 224 28.86 7.43 1.05
C GLY A 224 29.25 7.54 -0.43
N GLY A 225 28.84 6.60 -1.29
CA GLY A 225 29.14 6.62 -2.73
C GLY A 225 27.99 7.17 -3.57
N ALA A 226 26.76 6.75 -3.29
CA ALA A 226 25.53 7.30 -3.87
C ALA A 226 24.27 7.04 -3.01
N ASP A 227 24.47 6.69 -1.73
CA ASP A 227 23.60 5.77 -1.01
C ASP A 227 22.30 6.38 -0.43
N GLY A 228 22.23 7.70 -0.23
CA GLY A 228 20.98 8.43 0.03
C GLY A 228 21.06 9.50 1.13
N ASP A 229 20.16 10.49 1.08
CA ASP A 229 20.07 11.61 2.04
C ASP A 229 18.60 12.03 2.32
N PHE A 230 18.32 12.52 3.53
CA PHE A 230 17.01 12.87 4.13
C PHE A 230 15.95 11.73 4.22
N PRO A 231 15.52 11.28 5.43
CA PRO A 231 14.74 10.03 5.59
C PRO A 231 13.26 10.08 6.03
N ARG A 232 12.73 11.18 6.59
CA ARG A 232 11.32 11.44 6.98
C ARG A 232 10.50 10.48 7.90
N GLY A 233 10.74 9.16 7.94
CA GLY A 233 9.72 8.17 8.39
C GLY A 233 10.09 7.25 9.57
N GLY A 234 10.06 5.93 9.34
CA GLY A 234 10.38 4.95 10.41
C GLY A 234 10.08 3.46 10.15
N LEU A 235 10.81 2.82 9.23
CA LEU A 235 10.78 1.39 8.83
C LEU A 235 9.38 0.75 8.72
N ILE A 236 9.33 -0.58 8.53
CA ILE A 236 8.16 -1.33 8.08
C ILE A 236 8.02 -2.64 8.89
N LEU A 237 6.92 -3.36 8.70
CA LEU A 237 6.58 -4.71 9.15
C LEU A 237 5.57 -5.31 8.15
N ASP A 238 5.46 -6.64 8.06
CA ASP A 238 4.33 -7.36 7.42
C ASP A 238 3.92 -8.57 8.27
N ASN A 239 4.17 -9.82 7.85
CA ASN A 239 5.10 -10.71 8.58
C ASN A 239 5.35 -12.10 7.92
N ALA A 240 5.92 -12.14 6.71
CA ALA A 240 6.71 -13.27 6.20
C ALA A 240 7.74 -12.95 5.07
N GLY A 241 7.59 -11.83 4.33
CA GLY A 241 8.34 -11.55 3.09
C GLY A 241 9.79 -11.03 3.19
N ASN A 242 9.99 -9.77 2.75
CA ASN A 242 11.29 -9.12 2.53
C ASN A 242 11.38 -7.73 3.23
N LEU A 243 12.57 -7.16 3.50
CA LEU A 243 12.72 -5.90 4.27
C LEU A 243 12.61 -4.65 3.39
N TYR A 244 11.95 -3.60 3.89
CA TYR A 244 11.87 -2.28 3.25
C TYR A 244 11.84 -1.18 4.34
N GLY A 245 12.16 0.05 3.95
CA GLY A 245 12.11 1.27 4.77
C GLY A 245 12.61 2.45 3.96
N THR A 246 11.79 3.48 3.75
CA THR A 246 11.46 3.81 2.35
C THR A 246 12.20 4.94 1.63
N THR A 247 12.90 5.87 2.29
CA THR A 247 14.00 6.69 1.72
C THR A 247 13.74 7.95 0.88
N GLU A 248 12.50 8.43 0.76
CA GLU A 248 12.20 9.85 0.49
C GLU A 248 12.71 10.40 -0.87
N SER A 249 13.54 11.46 -0.90
CA SER A 249 13.68 12.38 -2.04
C SER A 249 14.92 12.21 -2.94
N GLY A 250 16.08 12.76 -2.54
CA GLY A 250 17.38 12.74 -3.23
C GLY A 250 17.47 13.43 -4.61
N GLY A 251 16.35 13.67 -5.29
CA GLY A 251 16.32 14.29 -6.63
C GLY A 251 16.84 13.41 -7.77
N SER A 252 17.22 12.16 -7.48
CA SER A 252 17.68 11.16 -8.46
C SER A 252 16.89 9.86 -8.36
N GLY A 253 16.76 9.25 -7.17
CA GLY A 253 15.73 8.24 -6.92
C GLY A 253 16.09 6.81 -7.37
N GLY A 254 15.72 5.82 -6.57
CA GLY A 254 16.18 4.44 -6.61
C GLY A 254 15.48 3.50 -5.60
N THR A 255 16.23 2.98 -4.60
CA THR A 255 15.82 1.91 -3.67
C THR A 255 15.83 0.50 -4.31
N VAL A 256 16.32 -0.56 -3.66
CA VAL A 256 15.66 -1.21 -2.53
C VAL A 256 16.75 -1.88 -1.69
N PHE A 257 17.05 -1.36 -0.49
CA PHE A 257 18.40 -1.49 0.11
C PHE A 257 18.75 -2.87 0.70
N LYS A 258 19.69 -2.99 1.64
CA LYS A 258 20.08 -4.27 2.23
C LYS A 258 20.78 -4.19 3.60
N VAL A 259 20.24 -4.87 4.62
CA VAL A 259 20.79 -5.07 5.98
C VAL A 259 19.86 -6.00 6.80
N LYS A 260 20.38 -6.86 7.69
CA LYS A 260 19.59 -7.38 8.84
C LYS A 260 20.50 -7.65 10.05
N THR A 261 20.51 -8.85 10.64
CA THR A 261 21.02 -9.07 12.00
C THR A 261 22.04 -10.21 12.22
N ASP A 262 22.36 -11.07 11.24
CA ASP A 262 23.52 -11.99 11.35
C ASP A 262 24.82 -11.49 10.66
N GLY A 263 24.83 -11.36 9.33
CA GLY A 263 25.97 -10.98 8.48
C GLY A 263 25.95 -11.70 7.13
N THR A 264 24.78 -11.79 6.47
CA THR A 264 24.54 -12.72 5.36
C THR A 264 24.73 -12.15 3.95
N GLY A 265 24.96 -13.05 2.99
CA GLY A 265 24.39 -12.98 1.64
C GLY A 265 24.61 -11.72 0.78
N PHE A 266 25.72 -10.98 0.95
CA PHE A 266 26.05 -9.78 0.16
C PHE A 266 25.69 -9.91 -1.33
N ALA A 267 24.84 -9.01 -1.82
CA ALA A 267 24.32 -8.99 -3.18
C ALA A 267 23.70 -7.61 -3.51
N LEU A 268 23.75 -7.21 -4.78
CA LEU A 268 23.08 -6.02 -5.34
C LEU A 268 22.35 -6.46 -6.62
N LEU A 269 21.07 -6.11 -6.77
CA LEU A 269 20.14 -6.81 -7.68
C LEU A 269 19.05 -5.93 -8.33
N HIS A 270 19.34 -4.66 -8.63
CA HIS A 270 18.52 -3.80 -9.50
C HIS A 270 19.30 -2.65 -10.16
N SER A 271 18.63 -1.91 -11.05
CA SER A 271 18.97 -0.55 -11.49
C SER A 271 17.75 0.12 -12.16
N PHE A 272 17.71 1.45 -12.11
CA PHE A 272 16.73 2.31 -12.79
C PHE A 272 17.45 3.44 -13.57
N THR A 273 16.72 4.43 -14.11
CA THR A 273 17.27 5.77 -14.40
C THR A 273 16.83 6.76 -13.31
N PHE A 274 16.68 8.08 -13.58
CA PHE A 274 16.71 9.10 -12.51
C PHE A 274 15.79 10.32 -12.66
N GLY A 275 15.40 10.90 -11.53
CA GLY A 275 15.18 12.33 -11.33
C GLY A 275 14.08 12.92 -12.21
N ALA A 276 14.38 14.03 -12.88
CA ALA A 276 13.49 14.67 -13.87
C ALA A 276 13.23 13.81 -15.14
N SER A 277 13.71 12.58 -15.20
CA SER A 277 13.32 11.55 -16.18
C SER A 277 12.29 10.57 -15.61
N GLU A 278 12.39 10.22 -14.32
CA GLU A 278 11.62 9.09 -13.75
C GLU A 278 11.16 9.20 -12.27
N GLY A 279 11.74 10.02 -11.37
CA GLY A 279 11.25 10.07 -9.97
C GLY A 279 11.98 10.99 -8.98
N ALA A 280 11.23 11.47 -7.96
CA ALA A 280 11.74 11.92 -6.64
C ALA A 280 10.64 12.25 -5.60
N GLY A 281 10.73 11.70 -4.37
CA GLY A 281 10.24 12.32 -3.13
C GLY A 281 8.82 12.07 -2.58
N PRO A 282 8.34 10.82 -2.38
CA PRO A 282 7.11 10.53 -1.64
C PRO A 282 7.39 10.18 -0.15
N TYR A 283 6.32 9.94 0.61
CA TYR A 283 6.30 9.24 1.91
C TYR A 283 5.10 8.26 1.92
N GLY A 284 4.85 7.49 2.98
CA GLY A 284 3.55 6.81 3.18
C GLY A 284 3.49 5.59 4.12
N GLY A 285 2.41 4.81 3.97
CA GLY A 285 2.12 3.53 4.65
C GLY A 285 0.94 2.82 3.97
N LEU A 286 0.94 1.49 3.83
CA LEU A 286 0.15 0.76 2.82
C LEU A 286 -0.49 -0.52 3.38
N ILE A 287 -1.49 -1.09 2.67
CA ILE A 287 -2.05 -2.43 2.95
C ILE A 287 -2.51 -3.15 1.67
N LEU A 288 -2.82 -4.45 1.79
CA LEU A 288 -3.52 -5.26 0.76
C LEU A 288 -4.69 -6.06 1.32
N ASP A 289 -5.51 -6.59 0.42
CA ASP A 289 -6.55 -7.60 0.66
C ASP A 289 -6.41 -8.83 -0.29
N ASP A 290 -6.26 -8.62 -1.61
CA ASP A 290 -6.09 -9.68 -2.62
C ASP A 290 -4.69 -9.75 -3.26
N ALA A 291 -3.75 -8.90 -2.82
CA ALA A 291 -3.36 -7.84 -3.75
C ALA A 291 -1.87 -7.68 -4.14
N GLY A 292 -1.61 -7.43 -5.43
CA GLY A 292 -0.67 -6.41 -5.89
C GLY A 292 0.05 -6.62 -7.23
N THR A 293 0.32 -5.58 -8.04
CA THR A 293 -0.06 -4.14 -8.12
C THR A 293 0.64 -3.11 -7.22
N LEU A 294 -0.05 -2.17 -6.54
CA LEU A 294 0.31 -0.73 -6.34
C LEU A 294 0.03 0.10 -7.63
N TYR A 295 -0.57 1.30 -7.71
CA TYR A 295 -1.87 1.83 -7.19
C TYR A 295 -1.97 2.64 -5.85
N GLY A 296 -1.36 3.82 -5.72
CA GLY A 296 -1.69 4.81 -4.67
C GLY A 296 -1.00 6.20 -4.75
N THR A 297 0.20 6.33 -4.18
CA THR A 297 0.92 7.59 -3.86
C THR A 297 1.97 8.04 -4.89
N THR A 298 2.43 9.31 -4.81
CA THR A 298 3.55 9.94 -5.57
C THR A 298 4.13 11.21 -4.93
N ARG A 299 5.27 11.69 -5.47
CA ARG A 299 5.54 13.12 -5.75
C ARG A 299 6.13 13.33 -7.16
N THR A 300 7.37 13.81 -7.30
CA THR A 300 7.97 14.27 -8.57
C THR A 300 8.54 13.14 -9.46
N GLY A 301 9.06 13.47 -10.65
CA GLY A 301 9.37 12.56 -11.77
C GLY A 301 8.41 12.70 -12.97
N GLY A 302 7.20 12.15 -12.83
CA GLY A 302 6.16 11.98 -13.86
C GLY A 302 5.55 13.14 -14.64
N ALA A 303 4.49 13.90 -14.24
CA ALA A 303 3.89 15.21 -14.68
C ALA A 303 4.18 16.55 -13.89
N TRP A 304 4.54 17.68 -14.56
CA TRP A 304 5.20 18.97 -14.14
C TRP A 304 5.41 19.27 -12.63
N PHE A 305 6.05 18.36 -11.90
CA PHE A 305 6.25 18.40 -10.45
C PHE A 305 4.93 18.38 -9.65
N CYS A 306 3.97 17.52 -10.05
CA CYS A 306 2.61 17.48 -9.48
C CYS A 306 2.15 16.14 -8.85
N GLY A 307 2.73 15.01 -9.27
CA GLY A 307 2.41 13.64 -8.83
C GLY A 307 1.11 13.03 -9.40
N THR A 308 1.09 11.69 -9.52
CA THR A 308 -0.11 10.81 -9.60
C THR A 308 0.16 9.42 -8.96
N VAL A 309 0.60 8.37 -9.71
CA VAL A 309 0.55 6.94 -9.27
C VAL A 309 1.60 5.94 -9.93
N PHE A 310 2.78 6.39 -10.39
CA PHE A 310 4.00 5.60 -10.85
C PHE A 310 3.90 4.53 -11.96
N LYS A 311 5.04 4.05 -12.51
CA LYS A 311 5.11 3.01 -13.56
C LYS A 311 6.44 2.24 -13.60
N VAL A 312 6.35 0.90 -13.77
CA VAL A 312 7.37 0.00 -14.35
C VAL A 312 6.69 -1.35 -14.68
N LYS A 313 7.20 -2.17 -15.62
CA LYS A 313 6.93 -3.62 -15.87
C LYS A 313 8.04 -4.16 -16.81
N THR A 314 8.02 -5.45 -17.19
CA THR A 314 9.17 -6.15 -17.82
C THR A 314 9.11 -6.53 -19.32
N ASP A 315 7.94 -6.76 -19.93
CA ASP A 315 7.83 -7.38 -21.29
C ASP A 315 6.45 -7.31 -22.01
N GLY A 316 5.44 -8.10 -21.61
CA GLY A 316 4.19 -8.34 -22.35
C GLY A 316 2.99 -7.42 -22.03
N THR A 317 2.01 -7.91 -21.27
CA THR A 317 0.69 -7.26 -21.04
C THR A 317 0.76 -5.86 -20.41
N GLY A 318 -0.29 -5.03 -20.59
CA GLY A 318 -0.34 -3.67 -20.03
C GLY A 318 -0.09 -3.64 -18.51
N PHE A 319 0.65 -2.69 -17.94
CA PHE A 319 1.34 -1.51 -18.50
C PHE A 319 0.45 -0.40 -19.08
N ALA A 320 -0.86 -0.53 -18.97
CA ALA A 320 -1.81 0.53 -19.29
C ALA A 320 -1.99 1.53 -18.11
N THR A 321 -2.65 2.64 -18.41
CA THR A 321 -3.14 3.69 -17.51
C THR A 321 -4.32 4.37 -18.22
N LEU A 322 -5.31 4.91 -17.48
CA LEU A 322 -6.63 5.26 -18.03
C LEU A 322 -6.79 6.75 -18.40
N HIS A 323 -7.00 7.62 -17.41
CA HIS A 323 -7.80 8.85 -17.55
C HIS A 323 -6.99 10.17 -17.69
N VAL A 324 -7.59 11.35 -17.49
CA VAL A 324 -7.45 12.51 -18.41
C VAL A 324 -6.98 13.85 -17.81
N PHE A 325 -6.24 13.83 -16.70
CA PHE A 325 -5.65 14.98 -15.97
C PHE A 325 -4.80 15.93 -16.89
N ALA A 326 -4.37 17.14 -16.48
CA ALA A 326 -3.65 18.07 -17.40
C ALA A 326 -2.73 19.20 -16.82
N VAL A 327 -2.02 19.04 -15.67
CA VAL A 327 -1.04 20.02 -15.12
C VAL A 327 -1.60 21.34 -14.57
N ASP A 328 -2.90 21.60 -14.70
CA ASP A 328 -3.51 22.90 -14.37
C ASP A 328 -3.87 23.10 -12.87
N GLY A 329 -3.52 22.14 -12.00
CA GLY A 329 -3.83 22.16 -10.57
C GLY A 329 -5.26 21.72 -10.22
N SER A 330 -6.14 21.55 -11.20
CA SER A 330 -7.56 21.27 -10.97
C SER A 330 -7.85 19.83 -10.54
N ASP A 331 -6.87 18.92 -10.54
CA ASP A 331 -6.92 17.68 -9.75
C ASP A 331 -5.74 17.47 -8.80
N GLY A 332 -5.11 18.59 -8.40
CA GLY A 332 -3.96 18.62 -7.51
C GLY A 332 -2.77 19.32 -8.15
N MET A 333 -2.00 20.05 -7.35
CA MET A 333 -0.90 20.91 -7.79
C MET A 333 0.46 20.35 -7.37
N ASP A 334 0.73 20.17 -6.07
CA ASP A 334 1.74 19.22 -5.53
C ASP A 334 1.62 19.02 -3.98
N PRO A 335 0.59 18.30 -3.45
CA PRO A 335 0.33 18.18 -2.00
C PRO A 335 1.30 17.30 -1.16
N TYR A 336 0.82 16.79 -0.01
CA TYR A 336 1.53 16.06 1.07
C TYR A 336 0.56 15.00 1.69
N ALA A 337 -0.72 15.40 1.88
CA ALA A 337 -1.97 14.70 1.48
C ALA A 337 -2.64 13.64 2.40
N GLY A 338 -3.26 12.59 1.81
CA GLY A 338 -3.97 11.50 2.48
C GLY A 338 -4.51 10.40 1.54
N LEU A 339 -4.69 9.17 2.04
CA LEU A 339 -5.27 8.00 1.34
C LEU A 339 -5.85 6.97 2.35
N VAL A 340 -6.66 5.99 1.91
CA VAL A 340 -6.97 4.75 2.67
C VAL A 340 -7.66 3.68 1.78
N LEU A 341 -7.71 2.41 2.21
CA LEU A 341 -8.76 1.48 1.78
C LEU A 341 -10.02 1.73 2.67
N GLY A 342 -11.19 1.80 2.04
CA GLY A 342 -12.29 2.72 2.33
C GLY A 342 -13.33 2.32 3.38
N ASP A 343 -14.59 2.20 2.96
CA ASP A 343 -15.71 1.70 3.79
C ASP A 343 -16.97 1.27 2.99
N ALA A 344 -17.45 2.12 2.08
CA ALA A 344 -18.83 2.04 1.57
C ALA A 344 -19.04 2.55 0.13
N GLY A 345 -17.98 2.92 -0.57
CA GLY A 345 -18.02 3.43 -1.95
C GLY A 345 -17.67 2.36 -3.00
N ASP A 346 -17.35 2.67 -4.26
CA ASP A 346 -17.33 3.95 -4.99
C ASP A 346 -16.79 5.18 -4.22
N LEU A 347 -15.59 5.02 -3.66
CA LEU A 347 -14.72 5.95 -2.90
C LEU A 347 -15.33 6.94 -1.89
N PHE A 348 -16.24 7.84 -2.28
CA PHE A 348 -16.84 8.93 -1.47
C PHE A 348 -15.84 9.75 -0.62
N GLY A 349 -14.57 9.86 -1.05
CA GLY A 349 -13.44 10.32 -0.24
C GLY A 349 -12.90 11.70 -0.63
N THR A 350 -12.17 12.31 0.32
CA THR A 350 -11.55 13.63 0.24
C THR A 350 -10.61 13.80 -0.96
N THR A 351 -10.51 15.00 -1.56
CA THR A 351 -9.56 15.30 -2.65
C THR A 351 -9.12 16.76 -2.67
N MET A 352 -7.81 17.04 -2.65
CA MET A 352 -7.27 18.29 -2.08
C MET A 352 -7.56 19.58 -2.85
N LEU A 353 -7.68 19.54 -4.18
CA LEU A 353 -7.75 20.75 -5.03
C LEU A 353 -8.90 20.68 -6.05
N GLY A 354 -8.95 21.60 -7.02
CA GLY A 354 -10.04 21.75 -7.99
C GLY A 354 -11.27 22.55 -7.52
N GLY A 355 -12.10 23.08 -8.42
CA GLY A 355 -13.35 23.75 -8.06
C GLY A 355 -14.09 24.53 -9.17
N ALA A 356 -15.00 25.43 -8.76
CA ALA A 356 -15.61 26.55 -9.58
C ALA A 356 -14.55 29.72 -9.45
N SER A 357 -15.32 30.88 -9.36
CA SER A 357 -14.80 32.24 -9.10
C SER A 357 -14.50 32.48 -7.60
N ASP A 358 -14.40 31.40 -6.83
CA ASP A 358 -14.42 31.36 -5.35
C ASP A 358 -13.62 30.15 -4.83
N HIS A 359 -14.27 29.00 -4.64
CA HIS A 359 -13.67 27.77 -4.11
C HIS A 359 -14.42 26.49 -4.60
N GLY A 360 -13.73 25.35 -4.65
CA GLY A 360 -14.22 23.96 -4.59
C GLY A 360 -15.24 23.39 -5.62
N THR A 361 -15.37 22.05 -5.68
CA THR A 361 -16.51 21.28 -6.26
C THR A 361 -16.74 19.97 -5.46
N VAL A 362 -17.46 19.00 -6.03
CA VAL A 362 -17.36 17.55 -5.73
C VAL A 362 -17.44 16.81 -7.07
N PHE A 363 -16.60 15.80 -7.31
CA PHE A 363 -16.52 15.04 -8.57
C PHE A 363 -16.77 13.53 -8.40
N THR A 364 -16.76 12.77 -9.50
CA THR A 364 -16.96 11.31 -9.53
C THR A 364 -16.21 10.70 -10.72
N VAL A 365 -15.56 9.54 -10.52
CA VAL A 365 -14.78 8.82 -11.55
C VAL A 365 -15.18 7.33 -11.65
N THR A 366 -16.46 7.04 -11.36
CA THR A 366 -17.16 5.76 -11.64
C THR A 366 -16.72 5.11 -12.95
N THR A 367 -16.57 3.78 -12.96
CA THR A 367 -15.99 3.00 -14.07
C THR A 367 -16.49 3.37 -15.46
N ASP A 368 -17.80 3.67 -15.64
CA ASP A 368 -18.25 4.36 -16.85
C ASP A 368 -19.14 5.61 -16.68
N GLY A 369 -20.44 5.48 -16.43
CA GLY A 369 -21.42 6.59 -16.33
C GLY A 369 -21.26 7.63 -17.46
N THR A 370 -20.89 8.91 -17.23
CA THR A 370 -20.86 9.68 -15.97
C THR A 370 -20.65 11.18 -16.31
N GLY A 371 -21.37 12.17 -15.76
CA GLY A 371 -22.54 12.15 -14.87
C GLY A 371 -23.14 13.58 -14.72
N TYR A 372 -22.54 14.41 -13.84
CA TYR A 372 -22.67 15.88 -13.75
C TYR A 372 -23.96 16.49 -13.12
N THR A 373 -23.82 17.23 -12.00
CA THR A 373 -24.85 18.03 -11.28
C THR A 373 -24.20 19.10 -10.36
N ILE A 374 -24.96 20.15 -10.00
CA ILE A 374 -24.54 21.38 -9.26
C ILE A 374 -25.59 21.67 -8.18
N LEU A 375 -25.20 22.01 -6.93
CA LEU A 375 -26.13 22.17 -5.79
C LEU A 375 -25.75 23.20 -4.69
N HIS A 376 -24.52 23.23 -4.16
CA HIS A 376 -24.19 23.95 -2.89
C HIS A 376 -23.06 24.99 -3.04
N SER A 377 -22.37 25.45 -1.98
CA SER A 377 -21.27 26.44 -2.05
C SER A 377 -20.35 26.46 -0.81
N PHE A 378 -19.01 26.36 -0.99
CA PHE A 378 -17.98 26.20 0.07
C PHE A 378 -16.73 27.10 -0.12
N ALA A 379 -16.10 27.75 0.90
CA ALA A 379 -14.89 28.61 0.75
C ALA A 379 -14.11 29.07 2.03
N GLY A 380 -12.81 29.41 1.86
CA GLY A 380 -12.06 30.42 2.65
C GLY A 380 -10.99 29.99 3.70
N VAL A 381 -9.97 30.82 3.98
CA VAL A 381 -9.08 30.74 5.19
C VAL A 381 -9.79 31.22 6.47
N ALA A 382 -11.10 31.46 6.41
CA ALA A 382 -11.87 32.18 7.41
C ALA A 382 -13.30 31.62 7.58
N SER A 383 -13.87 31.76 8.78
CA SER A 383 -15.20 31.30 9.24
C SER A 383 -15.52 29.79 9.15
N ASP A 384 -15.26 29.15 8.02
CA ASP A 384 -15.71 27.80 7.69
C ASP A 384 -14.59 26.94 7.04
N GLY A 385 -14.33 27.05 5.73
CA GLY A 385 -13.15 26.39 5.11
C GLY A 385 -13.27 26.06 3.60
N ALA A 386 -12.25 25.52 2.91
CA ALA A 386 -10.98 24.92 3.40
C ALA A 386 -11.21 23.79 4.45
N ASN A 387 -10.20 23.20 5.12
CA ASN A 387 -9.07 22.41 4.58
C ASN A 387 -8.79 21.20 5.49
N PRO A 388 -9.45 20.04 5.32
CA PRO A 388 -9.08 18.80 6.01
C PRO A 388 -7.66 18.34 5.66
N HIS A 389 -6.79 18.24 6.67
CA HIS A 389 -5.44 17.67 6.62
C HIS A 389 -5.07 17.25 8.06
N GLY A 390 -4.38 16.13 8.20
CA GLY A 390 -4.10 15.53 9.50
C GLY A 390 -5.07 14.40 9.77
N ASP A 391 -4.50 13.23 10.06
CA ASP A 391 -5.13 11.94 9.85
C ASP A 391 -6.28 11.62 10.81
N LEU A 392 -6.95 10.49 10.57
CA LEU A 392 -8.34 10.25 10.93
C LEU A 392 -8.53 8.84 11.54
N VAL A 393 -9.69 8.52 12.11
CA VAL A 393 -10.10 7.17 12.60
C VAL A 393 -11.55 6.83 12.19
N LEU A 394 -12.03 5.62 12.49
CA LEU A 394 -13.40 5.13 12.27
C LEU A 394 -14.09 4.73 13.60
N ASP A 395 -15.43 4.87 13.66
CA ASP A 395 -16.35 3.94 14.35
C ASP A 395 -17.46 3.41 13.40
N GLY A 396 -18.73 3.28 13.79
CA GLY A 396 -19.74 2.42 13.15
C GLY A 396 -20.74 3.02 12.13
N ALA A 397 -20.99 4.33 12.13
CA ALA A 397 -21.67 5.10 11.05
C ALA A 397 -21.68 6.61 11.37
N ASP A 398 -21.32 7.57 10.50
CA ASP A 398 -20.97 7.54 9.07
C ASP A 398 -19.90 8.61 8.70
N ASN A 399 -19.53 9.51 9.61
CA ASN A 399 -19.27 10.92 9.31
C ASN A 399 -18.12 11.54 10.12
N LEU A 400 -17.10 12.05 9.40
CA LEU A 400 -16.02 12.95 9.85
C LEU A 400 -16.49 13.99 10.88
N TYR A 401 -16.32 13.70 12.17
CA TYR A 401 -16.44 14.68 13.25
C TYR A 401 -15.07 15.00 13.86
N GLY A 402 -14.98 16.13 14.57
CA GLY A 402 -13.72 16.70 15.04
C GLY A 402 -13.78 18.21 15.17
N ILE A 403 -12.64 18.88 15.03
CA ILE A 403 -12.45 20.34 15.13
C ILE A 403 -11.14 20.74 14.40
N ALA A 404 -10.90 22.04 14.17
CA ALA A 404 -10.02 22.50 13.08
C ALA A 404 -9.44 23.93 13.24
N VAL A 405 -8.30 24.24 12.59
CA VAL A 405 -7.40 25.42 12.72
C VAL A 405 -7.19 26.26 11.44
N GLN A 406 -6.41 27.36 11.57
CA GLN A 406 -5.86 28.32 10.59
C GLN A 406 -6.76 29.44 10.01
N GLY A 407 -6.27 30.68 10.17
CA GLY A 407 -6.67 31.88 9.42
C GLY A 407 -7.87 32.64 9.97
N GLY A 408 -8.08 33.87 9.49
CA GLY A 408 -9.17 34.75 9.91
C GLY A 408 -8.76 36.23 10.04
N ALA A 409 -9.32 36.93 11.04
CA ALA A 409 -9.11 38.35 11.30
C ALA A 409 -9.29 38.81 12.78
N SER A 410 -9.40 37.89 13.76
CA SER A 410 -9.47 38.19 15.20
C SER A 410 -8.81 37.09 16.07
N ASP A 411 -9.51 36.03 16.47
CA ASP A 411 -9.08 35.10 17.54
C ASP A 411 -8.74 33.65 17.10
N ASP A 412 -9.62 32.65 17.26
CA ASP A 412 -9.26 31.22 17.20
C ASP A 412 -10.31 30.36 16.46
N GLY A 413 -10.78 29.28 17.12
CA GLY A 413 -11.56 28.17 16.59
C GLY A 413 -12.95 28.54 16.06
N THR A 414 -13.48 27.68 15.19
CA THR A 414 -14.84 27.73 14.60
C THR A 414 -15.22 26.33 14.11
N VAL A 415 -16.48 26.14 13.67
CA VAL A 415 -17.13 24.84 13.40
C VAL A 415 -18.28 25.03 12.39
N PHE A 416 -18.56 24.01 11.57
CA PHE A 416 -19.86 23.83 10.88
C PHE A 416 -20.27 22.35 11.00
N THR A 417 -21.09 21.80 10.11
CA THR A 417 -20.80 20.49 9.49
C THR A 417 -21.55 20.35 8.16
N VAL A 418 -21.25 19.32 7.38
CA VAL A 418 -21.67 19.17 5.97
C VAL A 418 -22.11 17.73 5.69
N LYS A 419 -22.34 17.36 4.42
CA LYS A 419 -22.57 16.00 3.92
C LYS A 419 -22.47 15.94 2.40
N GLN A 420 -22.46 14.75 1.81
CA GLN A 420 -22.75 14.59 0.37
C GLN A 420 -24.23 14.87 0.09
N ASP A 421 -25.13 14.38 0.95
CA ASP A 421 -26.50 14.87 0.99
C ASP A 421 -26.61 16.33 1.48
N GLY A 422 -27.77 16.96 1.27
CA GLY A 422 -28.18 18.22 1.90
C GLY A 422 -27.34 19.50 1.66
N THR A 423 -27.76 20.56 2.34
CA THR A 423 -27.11 21.87 2.54
C THR A 423 -27.51 22.41 3.93
N GLY A 424 -26.79 23.36 4.52
CA GLY A 424 -27.06 23.78 5.91
C GLY A 424 -26.79 25.25 6.25
N PHE A 425 -25.54 25.57 6.62
CA PHE A 425 -25.12 26.75 7.36
C PHE A 425 -25.90 26.97 8.68
N VAL A 426 -26.13 25.88 9.42
CA VAL A 426 -27.01 25.81 10.61
C VAL A 426 -26.31 26.30 11.90
N VAL A 427 -25.55 27.40 11.82
CA VAL A 427 -24.59 27.82 12.85
C VAL A 427 -25.24 28.09 14.22
N LEU A 428 -24.68 27.51 15.29
CA LEU A 428 -25.35 27.35 16.59
C LEU A 428 -24.91 28.30 17.72
N HIS A 429 -23.63 28.69 17.78
CA HIS A 429 -23.00 29.16 19.02
C HIS A 429 -21.79 30.10 18.79
N SER A 430 -21.14 30.59 19.85
CA SER A 430 -19.89 31.36 19.83
C SER A 430 -19.14 31.30 21.17
N PHE A 431 -17.83 31.58 21.19
CA PHE A 431 -17.03 31.79 22.40
C PHE A 431 -16.73 33.30 22.60
N THR A 432 -15.52 33.68 23.03
CA THR A 432 -15.10 35.05 23.40
C THR A 432 -13.76 35.38 22.70
N SER A 433 -13.18 36.56 22.94
CA SER A 433 -11.89 37.00 22.40
C SER A 433 -10.80 37.14 23.48
N GLY A 434 -9.53 36.96 23.10
CA GLY A 434 -8.33 37.25 23.90
C GLY A 434 -8.01 36.25 25.03
N ALA A 435 -6.84 35.60 24.98
CA ALA A 435 -6.47 34.50 25.88
C ALA A 435 -4.94 34.33 26.06
N SER A 436 -4.51 33.25 26.73
CA SER A 436 -3.21 33.19 27.43
C SER A 436 -2.59 31.81 27.74
N ASP A 437 -3.17 30.67 27.34
CA ASP A 437 -2.80 29.35 27.92
C ASP A 437 -2.89 28.11 27.00
N GLY A 438 -3.44 28.20 25.78
CA GLY A 438 -3.44 27.11 24.76
C GLY A 438 -4.81 26.72 24.19
N ALA A 439 -4.99 26.72 22.86
CA ALA A 439 -6.19 26.21 22.18
C ALA A 439 -6.07 25.73 20.72
N SER A 440 -5.07 26.17 19.92
CA SER A 440 -5.24 26.24 18.45
C SER A 440 -4.22 25.45 17.56
N PRO A 441 -4.36 24.11 17.46
CA PRO A 441 -3.87 23.16 16.45
C PRO A 441 -2.61 23.40 15.59
N MET A 442 -1.65 22.45 15.58
CA MET A 442 -1.23 21.73 14.36
C MET A 442 -1.06 20.22 14.65
N ALA A 443 -1.86 19.66 15.57
CA ALA A 443 -1.68 18.33 16.14
C ALA A 443 -3.01 17.60 16.49
N GLY A 444 -2.95 16.28 16.70
CA GLY A 444 -4.06 15.31 16.60
C GLY A 444 -5.06 15.13 17.74
N LEU A 445 -5.64 13.92 17.83
CA LEU A 445 -6.77 13.55 18.71
C LEU A 445 -6.73 12.06 19.11
N LEU A 446 -7.75 11.59 19.86
CA LEU A 446 -8.18 10.18 19.90
C LEU A 446 -9.73 10.15 19.95
N LEU A 447 -10.37 8.98 20.05
CA LEU A 447 -11.84 8.84 20.05
C LEU A 447 -12.39 7.86 21.13
N ASP A 448 -13.40 8.31 21.88
CA ASP A 448 -14.64 7.58 22.13
C ASP A 448 -15.83 8.58 22.18
N GLY A 449 -17.04 8.12 21.87
CA GLY A 449 -18.17 9.01 21.57
C GLY A 449 -18.88 9.70 22.75
N ALA A 450 -18.51 9.46 24.01
CA ALA A 450 -19.34 9.87 25.17
C ALA A 450 -19.15 11.31 25.71
N GLY A 451 -18.20 12.11 25.19
CA GLY A 451 -18.08 13.56 25.47
C GLY A 451 -17.06 13.99 26.54
N ASN A 452 -15.80 14.17 26.11
CA ASN A 452 -14.64 14.61 26.89
C ASN A 452 -13.52 15.12 25.96
N VAL A 453 -12.61 15.98 26.44
CA VAL A 453 -11.23 16.06 25.92
C VAL A 453 -10.22 16.13 27.09
N TYR A 454 -9.08 15.43 26.95
CA TYR A 454 -7.86 15.53 27.79
C TYR A 454 -6.64 15.83 26.89
N GLY A 455 -5.45 15.27 27.16
CA GLY A 455 -4.32 15.26 26.22
C GLY A 455 -3.29 16.37 26.36
N THR A 456 -2.80 16.89 25.24
CA THR A 456 -1.60 17.75 25.12
C THR A 456 -1.92 19.04 24.36
N THR A 457 -1.16 20.13 24.54
CA THR A 457 -1.43 21.47 23.98
C THR A 457 -0.12 22.27 23.77
N ALA A 458 -0.22 23.52 23.31
CA ALA A 458 0.76 24.31 22.54
C ALA A 458 0.32 25.78 22.37
N GLY A 459 0.85 26.44 21.34
CA GLY A 459 0.69 27.86 21.07
C GLY A 459 1.62 28.75 21.87
N GLY A 460 1.69 30.05 21.62
CA GLY A 460 1.03 30.89 20.61
C GLY A 460 0.61 32.25 21.20
N GLY A 461 1.50 32.92 21.94
CA GLY A 461 1.19 34.04 22.85
C GLY A 461 2.38 34.52 23.71
N SER A 462 2.19 34.73 25.02
CA SER A 462 3.27 35.18 25.93
C SER A 462 3.09 34.74 27.40
N GLY A 463 4.07 33.98 27.92
CA GLY A 463 3.96 33.10 29.11
C GLY A 463 4.09 31.62 28.71
N GLU A 464 4.18 30.66 29.64
CA GLU A 464 4.34 29.23 29.30
C GLU A 464 3.53 28.28 30.18
N GLY A 465 3.22 27.09 29.64
CA GLY A 465 2.79 25.88 30.38
C GLY A 465 1.38 25.87 30.99
N THR A 466 0.74 24.70 31.06
CA THR A 466 -0.41 24.37 31.93
C THR A 466 -0.39 22.88 32.29
N VAL A 467 -1.24 22.47 33.24
CA VAL A 467 -1.98 21.18 33.14
C VAL A 467 -3.44 21.49 33.40
N PHE A 468 -4.27 21.44 32.36
CA PHE A 468 -5.71 21.66 32.43
C PHE A 468 -6.46 20.47 33.06
N ALA A 469 -7.61 20.72 33.68
CA ALA A 469 -8.55 19.67 34.11
C ALA A 469 -10.02 20.15 34.08
N VAL A 470 -10.92 19.29 33.59
CA VAL A 470 -12.35 19.58 33.39
C VAL A 470 -13.27 18.34 33.52
N ARG A 471 -14.56 18.57 33.81
CA ARG A 471 -15.71 17.65 33.58
C ARG A 471 -16.87 18.43 32.93
N THR A 472 -18.14 18.09 33.15
CA THR A 472 -19.30 18.60 32.38
C THR A 472 -20.55 18.74 33.25
N ASP A 473 -20.58 19.81 34.05
CA ASP A 473 -21.62 20.08 35.06
C ASP A 473 -21.68 21.57 35.52
N GLY A 474 -21.14 22.51 34.73
CA GLY A 474 -21.44 23.95 34.84
C GLY A 474 -20.60 24.79 35.83
N THR A 475 -19.27 24.63 35.87
CA THR A 475 -18.33 25.47 36.66
C THR A 475 -17.00 25.72 35.93
N GLY A 476 -16.18 26.71 36.34
CA GLY A 476 -14.93 26.98 35.64
C GLY A 476 -13.95 27.96 36.29
N PHE A 477 -12.78 28.08 35.64
CA PHE A 477 -11.67 29.00 35.92
C PHE A 477 -11.05 28.87 37.32
N THR A 478 -10.49 27.70 37.61
CA THR A 478 -9.78 27.37 38.85
C THR A 478 -8.26 27.26 38.64
N ILE A 479 -7.67 28.31 38.07
CA ILE A 479 -6.23 28.44 37.79
C ILE A 479 -5.42 28.45 39.10
N LEU A 480 -4.35 27.64 39.20
CA LEU A 480 -3.54 27.47 40.41
C LEU A 480 -2.05 27.84 40.23
N HIS A 481 -1.35 27.24 39.26
CA HIS A 481 0.13 27.13 39.30
C HIS A 481 0.85 27.45 37.99
N ARG A 482 2.11 27.91 38.15
CA ARG A 482 3.30 27.80 37.27
C ARG A 482 4.38 27.09 38.12
N PHE A 483 5.15 26.15 37.56
CA PHE A 483 5.94 25.17 38.34
C PHE A 483 7.27 24.67 37.70
N THR A 484 7.27 24.05 36.51
CA THR A 484 8.44 23.28 35.99
C THR A 484 9.12 23.91 34.75
N GLY A 485 9.71 23.12 33.85
CA GLY A 485 10.53 23.57 32.71
C GLY A 485 12.02 23.73 33.03
N GLY A 486 12.85 23.62 31.97
CA GLY A 486 14.24 24.09 31.95
C GLY A 486 15.32 23.03 32.20
N ALA A 487 14.97 21.74 32.35
CA ALA A 487 15.94 20.66 32.58
C ALA A 487 15.53 19.26 32.07
N SER A 488 14.36 19.14 31.42
CA SER A 488 13.61 17.88 31.34
C SER A 488 12.42 17.93 30.39
N ASP A 489 11.68 19.05 30.38
CA ASP A 489 10.30 19.09 29.88
C ASP A 489 10.26 19.28 28.36
N ASP A 490 11.06 20.20 27.83
CA ASP A 490 11.86 20.04 26.60
C ASP A 490 11.23 20.14 25.19
N GLY A 491 9.97 20.50 24.89
CA GLY A 491 8.75 20.65 25.68
C GLY A 491 7.58 20.96 24.75
N GLY A 492 6.45 20.26 24.89
CA GLY A 492 5.36 20.26 23.88
C GLY A 492 5.44 19.00 23.00
N PRO A 493 4.59 17.97 23.23
CA PRO A 493 4.93 16.61 22.82
C PRO A 493 4.22 16.06 21.57
N ALA A 494 4.67 14.87 21.16
CA ALA A 494 4.22 14.03 20.06
C ALA A 494 4.61 12.56 20.35
N GLY A 495 4.00 11.55 19.72
CA GLY A 495 2.89 11.61 18.77
C GLY A 495 2.16 10.26 18.68
N ARG A 496 0.90 10.26 18.18
CA ARG A 496 -0.15 9.30 18.59
C ARG A 496 -0.36 9.30 20.13
N LEU A 497 -1.30 8.49 20.61
CA LEU A 497 -1.99 8.62 21.90
C LEU A 497 -2.31 7.24 22.53
N VAL A 498 -2.73 7.22 23.82
CA VAL A 498 -2.84 6.04 24.73
C VAL A 498 -1.47 5.66 25.37
N LEU A 499 -1.20 4.48 25.96
CA LEU A 499 -0.64 4.50 27.33
C LEU A 499 0.49 3.59 28.00
N ASP A 500 1.30 2.50 27.73
CA ASP A 500 1.71 1.31 26.83
C ASP A 500 1.45 -0.16 27.40
N LYS A 501 0.37 -0.91 27.12
CA LYS A 501 -0.19 -2.12 27.83
C LYS A 501 -1.17 -2.02 29.05
N THR A 502 -0.79 -1.73 30.33
CA THR A 502 -1.74 -1.46 31.48
C THR A 502 -1.26 -0.49 32.63
N ASP A 503 -1.63 0.81 32.62
CA ASP A 503 -1.19 1.97 33.49
C ASP A 503 0.27 2.45 33.38
N ASN A 504 0.57 3.53 32.60
CA ASN A 504 1.75 4.44 32.66
C ASN A 504 1.75 5.50 31.50
N LEU A 505 2.74 5.51 30.57
CA LEU A 505 2.85 6.19 29.24
C LEU A 505 4.18 5.80 28.52
N TYR A 506 4.47 6.27 27.30
CA TYR A 506 5.79 6.12 26.61
C TYR A 506 6.01 7.18 25.51
N GLY A 507 7.28 7.42 25.10
CA GLY A 507 7.72 8.44 24.12
C GLY A 507 9.21 8.83 24.33
N THR A 508 9.65 10.07 24.02
CA THR A 508 10.96 10.66 24.44
C THR A 508 10.88 12.20 24.62
N THR A 509 11.91 13.01 24.32
CA THR A 509 11.91 14.46 24.01
C THR A 509 13.14 14.77 23.12
N TYR A 510 13.19 15.94 22.46
CA TYR A 510 14.14 16.25 21.38
C TYR A 510 14.67 17.71 21.43
N GLY A 511 13.85 18.74 21.19
CA GLY A 511 14.22 20.16 21.36
C GLY A 511 15.17 20.73 20.29
N GLY A 512 15.85 21.87 20.45
CA GLY A 512 16.12 22.61 21.68
C GLY A 512 17.21 23.70 21.54
N SER A 513 17.74 24.19 22.66
CA SER A 513 18.87 25.15 22.70
C SER A 513 20.23 24.41 22.75
N PRO A 514 20.96 24.21 21.63
CA PRO A 514 21.67 22.94 21.44
C PRO A 514 22.89 22.61 22.32
N SER A 515 23.25 21.32 22.28
CA SER A 515 24.45 20.66 22.84
C SER A 515 24.41 20.20 24.31
N SER A 516 23.23 19.76 24.77
CA SER A 516 23.09 18.88 25.94
C SER A 516 22.00 17.83 25.68
N GLY A 517 22.21 16.58 26.10
CA GLY A 517 21.46 15.44 25.56
C GLY A 517 20.65 14.60 26.54
N GLY A 518 19.81 13.75 25.95
CA GLY A 518 18.65 13.11 26.55
C GLY A 518 18.97 12.37 27.84
N THR A 519 18.32 12.80 28.93
CA THR A 519 18.54 12.21 30.25
C THR A 519 17.53 11.10 30.54
N VAL A 520 16.24 11.30 30.27
CA VAL A 520 15.12 10.42 30.67
C VAL A 520 14.89 10.44 32.18
N PHE A 521 14.05 11.38 32.63
CA PHE A 521 13.54 11.44 34.01
C PHE A 521 12.56 10.29 34.28
N LYS A 522 11.64 10.03 33.33
CA LYS A 522 10.59 8.98 33.29
C LYS A 522 9.72 8.83 34.54
N VAL A 523 8.42 9.13 34.39
CA VAL A 523 7.54 9.38 35.56
C VAL A 523 6.15 8.70 35.47
N LYS A 524 5.18 9.04 36.33
CA LYS A 524 3.95 8.25 36.60
C LYS A 524 2.66 9.12 36.68
N THR A 525 1.54 8.54 37.13
CA THR A 525 0.15 9.04 37.00
C THR A 525 -0.58 9.28 38.34
N ASP A 526 0.07 9.02 39.46
CA ASP A 526 -0.51 8.50 40.71
C ASP A 526 0.07 9.03 42.06
N GLY A 527 0.88 10.10 42.07
CA GLY A 527 1.56 10.61 43.28
C GLY A 527 2.83 9.85 43.69
N THR A 528 3.86 9.79 42.83
CA THR A 528 5.10 8.98 43.01
C THR A 528 6.37 9.67 42.43
N GLY A 529 7.04 9.06 41.44
CA GLY A 529 8.10 9.65 40.60
C GLY A 529 9.53 9.57 41.14
N PHE A 530 10.29 8.53 40.80
CA PHE A 530 11.73 8.45 41.09
C PHE A 530 12.48 7.50 40.13
N ALA A 531 13.65 7.93 39.65
CA ALA A 531 14.59 7.07 38.92
C ALA A 531 16.06 7.49 39.10
N LEU A 532 16.93 6.51 39.42
CA LEU A 532 18.40 6.59 39.32
C LEU A 532 18.95 5.23 38.83
N LEU A 533 19.70 5.24 37.72
CA LEU A 533 20.16 4.06 36.96
C LEU A 533 21.59 4.32 36.42
N HIS A 534 21.86 4.08 35.12
CA HIS A 534 23.17 4.29 34.48
C HIS A 534 23.17 5.45 33.44
N ARG A 535 24.25 5.63 32.68
CA ARG A 535 24.59 6.86 31.93
C ARG A 535 25.09 6.53 30.51
N PHE A 536 24.68 7.32 29.51
CA PHE A 536 25.33 7.40 28.19
C PHE A 536 26.24 8.63 28.12
N THR A 537 27.33 8.54 27.36
CA THR A 537 28.59 9.22 27.68
C THR A 537 29.44 9.67 26.48
N GLY A 538 29.12 9.26 25.25
CA GLY A 538 29.98 9.41 24.08
C GLY A 538 31.41 8.86 24.27
N GLY A 539 31.61 7.89 25.17
CA GLY A 539 32.94 7.57 25.72
C GLY A 539 33.95 6.92 24.77
N ALA A 540 33.51 6.39 23.62
CA ALA A 540 34.37 5.86 22.54
C ALA A 540 33.56 5.61 21.25
N SER A 541 32.39 4.98 21.42
CA SER A 541 31.34 4.76 20.42
C SER A 541 30.10 4.27 21.16
N ASP A 542 29.37 5.20 21.78
CA ASP A 542 28.27 4.95 22.73
C ASP A 542 26.88 5.16 22.07
N GLY A 543 25.78 4.87 22.78
CA GLY A 543 24.41 4.92 22.25
C GLY A 543 23.63 6.22 22.52
N ALA A 544 22.73 6.60 21.60
CA ALA A 544 21.89 7.80 21.67
C ALA A 544 20.57 7.66 20.86
N HIS A 545 19.65 8.62 21.04
CA HIS A 545 18.35 8.80 20.34
C HIS A 545 17.28 7.68 20.40
N PRO A 546 16.12 7.94 21.02
CA PRO A 546 14.84 7.29 20.68
C PRO A 546 13.69 8.29 20.38
N THR A 547 12.54 7.83 19.84
CA THR A 547 11.35 8.68 19.53
C THR A 547 9.99 8.04 19.85
N ALA A 548 9.08 7.93 18.87
CA ALA A 548 7.63 7.98 19.09
C ALA A 548 6.78 7.17 18.07
N GLY A 549 5.89 7.82 17.32
CA GLY A 549 4.47 7.49 17.35
C GLY A 549 3.99 6.20 16.67
N VAL A 550 3.90 5.09 17.43
CA VAL A 550 3.22 3.83 17.08
C VAL A 550 1.69 3.83 17.25
N ILE A 551 1.05 2.69 16.92
CA ILE A 551 0.03 2.01 17.74
C ILE A 551 0.26 0.48 17.65
N PHE A 552 -0.20 -0.26 18.66
CA PHE A 552 -0.74 -1.64 18.72
C PHE A 552 -0.06 -2.80 17.94
N ASP A 553 0.25 -3.97 18.52
CA ASP A 553 -0.15 -4.54 19.83
C ASP A 553 1.01 -4.68 20.84
N GLY A 554 2.06 -5.45 20.52
CA GLY A 554 3.32 -5.57 21.29
C GLY A 554 3.30 -6.19 22.70
N ASP A 555 4.48 -6.22 23.35
CA ASP A 555 4.69 -6.29 24.81
C ASP A 555 6.13 -5.92 25.26
N ALA A 556 7.18 -6.58 24.72
CA ALA A 556 8.54 -6.61 25.28
C ALA A 556 9.76 -6.77 24.31
N SER A 557 9.61 -6.89 22.97
CA SER A 557 10.67 -6.88 21.94
C SER A 557 10.12 -6.74 20.49
N LEU A 558 10.55 -5.71 19.75
CA LEU A 558 10.13 -5.40 18.35
C LEU A 558 11.27 -5.72 17.37
N TYR A 559 10.92 -6.06 16.12
CA TYR A 559 11.73 -5.75 14.93
C TYR A 559 11.67 -4.24 14.62
N GLY A 560 11.32 -3.78 13.42
CA GLY A 560 11.11 -2.36 13.11
C GLY A 560 12.34 -1.46 13.23
N THR A 561 12.20 -0.32 13.92
CA THR A 561 12.57 1.01 13.41
C THR A 561 13.69 1.77 14.12
N THR A 562 14.64 2.37 13.37
CA THR A 562 15.40 3.55 13.82
C THR A 562 16.15 4.26 12.67
N TYR A 563 16.77 5.43 12.89
CA TYR A 563 17.81 5.99 12.01
C TYR A 563 18.67 7.13 12.63
N PHE A 564 19.96 6.91 12.88
CA PHE A 564 21.02 7.92 13.09
C PHE A 564 22.43 7.34 12.83
N GLY A 565 23.43 8.17 12.51
CA GLY A 565 24.86 7.79 12.59
C GLY A 565 25.29 6.54 11.79
N GLY A 566 25.69 5.50 12.52
CA GLY A 566 26.54 4.44 11.99
C GLY A 566 27.88 5.01 11.49
N PRO A 567 28.50 4.43 10.45
CA PRO A 567 29.76 4.96 9.89
C PRO A 567 29.60 6.13 8.91
N SER A 568 28.39 6.35 8.37
CA SER A 568 28.22 6.98 7.04
C SER A 568 26.92 7.76 6.82
N ASN A 569 25.99 7.73 7.79
CA ASN A 569 24.54 7.66 7.57
C ASN A 569 24.05 6.26 7.11
N GLN A 570 24.50 5.14 7.74
CA GLN A 570 24.14 3.78 7.28
C GLN A 570 23.60 2.75 8.31
N GLY A 571 24.31 2.34 9.39
CA GLY A 571 23.76 1.24 10.23
C GLY A 571 24.37 0.93 11.63
N THR A 572 23.48 0.50 12.55
CA THR A 572 23.60 0.02 13.96
C THR A 572 22.19 -0.46 14.41
N ILE A 573 21.96 -1.16 15.54
CA ILE A 573 20.62 -1.75 15.90
C ILE A 573 20.21 -1.55 17.38
N PHE A 574 18.90 -1.40 17.69
CA PHE A 574 18.32 -1.63 19.04
C PHE A 574 16.87 -2.18 19.03
N THR A 575 16.18 -2.16 20.19
CA THR A 575 14.72 -2.35 20.36
C THR A 575 14.32 -1.82 21.75
N VAL A 576 13.33 -0.91 21.90
CA VAL A 576 13.29 0.05 23.04
C VAL A 576 12.30 -0.28 24.18
N MET A 577 12.74 0.00 25.40
CA MET A 577 12.01 0.11 26.67
C MET A 577 12.83 1.01 27.60
N THR A 578 12.45 1.09 28.88
CA THR A 578 13.11 1.88 29.93
C THR A 578 13.77 1.05 31.04
N ASP A 579 14.06 -0.23 30.79
CA ASP A 579 14.18 -1.30 31.79
C ASP A 579 15.61 -1.71 32.20
N GLY A 580 16.50 -1.95 31.23
CA GLY A 580 17.82 -2.57 31.41
C GLY A 580 18.22 -3.57 30.32
N SER A 581 17.30 -4.03 29.47
CA SER A 581 17.56 -5.07 28.45
C SER A 581 18.23 -4.57 27.16
N GLY A 582 18.35 -3.25 26.96
CA GLY A 582 19.24 -2.67 25.94
C GLY A 582 19.00 -3.10 24.48
N PHE A 583 20.02 -3.77 23.93
CA PHE A 583 20.19 -4.20 22.55
C PHE A 583 21.24 -5.34 22.47
N THR A 584 21.69 -5.76 21.28
CA THR A 584 22.68 -6.84 21.10
C THR A 584 23.53 -6.62 19.84
N LEU A 585 24.74 -7.17 19.80
CA LEU A 585 25.73 -7.00 18.72
C LEU A 585 25.39 -7.88 17.49
N LEU A 586 25.14 -7.26 16.32
CA LEU A 586 24.44 -7.87 15.19
C LEU A 586 24.89 -7.28 13.83
N HIS A 587 25.31 -8.14 12.89
CA HIS A 587 25.54 -7.87 11.46
C HIS A 587 26.62 -6.82 11.07
N SER A 588 27.04 -6.86 9.81
CA SER A 588 27.75 -5.80 9.06
C SER A 588 27.63 -6.07 7.54
N PHE A 589 27.81 -5.06 6.69
CA PHE A 589 27.48 -5.09 5.25
C PHE A 589 28.50 -4.27 4.41
N ALA A 590 28.24 -4.03 3.13
CA ALA A 590 29.14 -3.37 2.17
C ALA A 590 28.95 -1.84 2.14
N GLY A 591 28.04 -1.32 1.30
CA GLY A 591 27.78 0.12 1.18
C GLY A 591 28.83 0.89 0.38
N ALA A 592 28.53 1.17 -0.89
CA ALA A 592 29.09 2.25 -1.71
C ALA A 592 28.18 2.66 -2.89
N SER A 593 26.98 2.09 -2.96
CA SER A 593 26.08 2.01 -4.11
C SER A 593 24.71 1.40 -3.74
N ASP A 594 24.39 1.32 -2.45
CA ASP A 594 23.62 0.21 -1.89
C ASP A 594 22.28 0.67 -1.27
N GLY A 595 22.31 1.74 -0.46
CA GLY A 595 21.13 2.32 0.21
C GLY A 595 21.31 2.55 1.72
N ALA A 596 20.26 2.28 2.51
CA ALA A 596 19.87 2.97 3.75
C ALA A 596 19.13 4.28 3.43
N ASN A 597 19.25 5.34 4.24
CA ASN A 597 18.34 6.49 4.28
C ASN A 597 16.86 6.22 4.69
N PRO A 598 16.49 5.33 5.64
CA PRO A 598 15.14 4.75 5.64
C PRO A 598 13.98 5.62 6.18
N LEU A 599 12.90 5.67 5.40
CA LEU A 599 11.53 6.09 5.77
C LEU A 599 10.76 4.83 6.22
N GLY A 600 9.45 4.64 5.98
CA GLY A 600 8.66 3.58 6.60
C GLY A 600 7.27 3.26 6.02
N GLY A 601 6.40 2.59 6.80
CA GLY A 601 5.03 2.24 6.43
C GLY A 601 4.26 1.41 7.47
N LEU A 602 4.78 0.20 7.78
CA LEU A 602 4.63 -0.51 9.07
C LEU A 602 3.22 -1.04 9.46
N ILE A 603 3.01 -2.37 9.38
CA ILE A 603 1.75 -3.08 9.72
C ILE A 603 2.03 -4.56 10.14
N LEU A 604 1.28 -5.17 11.06
CA LEU A 604 1.70 -6.39 11.81
C LEU A 604 1.03 -7.75 11.47
N GLY A 605 1.75 -8.84 11.80
CA GLY A 605 1.35 -10.24 11.64
C GLY A 605 2.27 -11.26 12.37
N GLY A 606 2.50 -12.45 11.78
CA GLY A 606 3.24 -13.59 12.37
C GLY A 606 4.80 -13.56 12.33
N ASP A 607 5.44 -14.60 11.79
CA ASP A 607 6.91 -14.73 11.65
C ASP A 607 7.34 -14.59 10.18
N GLY A 608 7.94 -13.50 9.72
CA GLY A 608 8.10 -12.18 10.34
C GLY A 608 9.08 -11.34 9.50
N SER A 609 8.70 -10.11 9.14
CA SER A 609 9.24 -9.42 7.97
C SER A 609 8.77 -7.95 7.88
N LEU A 610 9.23 -7.20 6.88
CA LEU A 610 9.02 -5.76 6.72
C LEU A 610 8.69 -5.34 5.25
N TYR A 611 7.72 -5.99 4.57
CA TYR A 611 7.40 -5.87 3.12
C TYR A 611 6.98 -4.47 2.67
N GLY A 612 7.39 -4.04 1.47
CA GLY A 612 7.06 -2.72 0.95
C GLY A 612 7.74 -2.37 -0.37
N THR A 613 8.17 -1.12 -0.42
CA THR A 613 8.85 -0.41 -1.50
C THR A 613 9.86 0.58 -0.89
N THR A 614 10.98 0.92 -1.54
CA THR A 614 11.87 2.04 -1.09
C THR A 614 12.41 2.83 -2.28
N ASP A 615 12.87 4.07 -2.06
CA ASP A 615 12.68 5.23 -2.94
C ASP A 615 13.94 5.77 -3.61
N GLN A 616 15.09 5.69 -2.94
CA GLN A 616 16.22 6.58 -3.15
C GLN A 616 17.51 5.92 -2.67
N GLY A 617 18.63 6.16 -3.35
CA GLY A 617 19.85 5.38 -3.11
C GLY A 617 19.84 4.11 -3.95
N GLY A 618 20.80 3.22 -3.74
CA GLY A 618 21.01 2.12 -4.68
C GLY A 618 21.74 2.59 -5.93
N ALA A 619 21.57 1.90 -7.07
CA ALA A 619 22.44 1.95 -8.25
C ALA A 619 22.75 3.37 -8.79
N SER A 620 23.85 4.00 -8.34
CA SER A 620 24.15 5.42 -8.62
C SER A 620 23.07 6.40 -8.12
N ASN A 621 22.51 6.09 -6.95
CA ASN A 621 21.25 6.58 -6.35
C ASN A 621 19.98 5.90 -6.89
N LEU A 622 20.08 4.91 -7.78
CA LEU A 622 19.00 4.38 -8.65
C LEU A 622 18.67 2.86 -8.49
N GLY A 623 18.65 2.34 -7.25
CA GLY A 623 17.96 1.08 -6.87
C GLY A 623 18.75 -0.23 -6.71
N THR A 624 18.19 -1.23 -5.98
CA THR A 624 19.00 -2.36 -5.44
C THR A 624 18.37 -3.74 -5.14
N VAL A 625 17.09 -3.84 -4.73
CA VAL A 625 16.33 -5.04 -4.23
C VAL A 625 16.83 -5.77 -2.93
N PHE A 626 15.91 -5.91 -1.96
CA PHE A 626 16.13 -6.39 -0.58
C PHE A 626 15.63 -7.85 -0.33
N THR A 627 15.44 -8.26 0.95
CA THR A 627 15.20 -9.63 1.49
C THR A 627 14.93 -9.57 3.02
N VAL A 628 14.27 -10.52 3.71
CA VAL A 628 14.34 -10.58 5.21
C VAL A 628 14.14 -11.93 5.93
N ARG A 629 12.90 -12.42 6.13
CA ARG A 629 12.44 -13.37 7.18
C ARG A 629 13.23 -13.38 8.52
N THR A 630 12.79 -12.63 9.54
CA THR A 630 13.26 -12.60 10.98
C THR A 630 14.71 -12.97 11.35
N ASP A 631 15.11 -14.24 11.29
CA ASP A 631 16.18 -14.87 12.08
C ASP A 631 17.65 -14.58 11.66
N GLY A 632 18.05 -13.30 11.61
CA GLY A 632 19.43 -12.88 11.29
C GLY A 632 19.70 -12.78 9.79
N THR A 633 19.36 -13.86 9.10
CA THR A 633 19.43 -14.27 7.67
C THR A 633 19.04 -13.30 6.53
N GLY A 634 18.96 -11.97 6.76
CA GLY A 634 18.16 -11.05 5.92
C GLY A 634 18.60 -10.69 4.51
N PHE A 635 19.23 -11.61 3.73
CA PHE A 635 19.84 -11.37 2.41
C PHE A 635 19.72 -12.51 1.38
N THR A 636 19.35 -12.19 0.13
CA THR A 636 19.51 -13.02 -1.09
C THR A 636 19.87 -12.21 -2.35
N LEU A 637 20.33 -12.93 -3.39
CA LEU A 637 20.54 -12.48 -4.78
C LEU A 637 19.44 -13.07 -5.68
N LEU A 638 18.89 -12.27 -6.61
CA LEU A 638 17.79 -12.67 -7.50
C LEU A 638 18.09 -12.40 -8.99
N HIS A 639 18.12 -11.14 -9.41
CA HIS A 639 18.33 -10.72 -10.81
C HIS A 639 18.99 -9.33 -10.89
N SER A 640 18.81 -8.58 -11.99
CA SER A 640 18.86 -7.11 -12.01
C SER A 640 17.93 -6.57 -13.13
N PHE A 641 17.80 -5.25 -13.25
CA PHE A 641 16.82 -4.56 -14.11
C PHE A 641 17.38 -3.25 -14.69
N ALA A 642 16.63 -2.60 -15.58
CA ALA A 642 16.83 -1.21 -16.03
C ALA A 642 15.52 -0.60 -16.55
N SER A 643 15.19 0.62 -16.12
CA SER A 643 14.05 1.44 -16.61
C SER A 643 14.51 2.48 -17.66
N ALA A 644 13.71 3.52 -17.96
CA ALA A 644 14.08 4.53 -18.95
C ALA A 644 13.26 5.84 -18.89
N ILE A 645 11.93 5.73 -18.85
CA ILE A 645 10.96 6.83 -19.05
C ILE A 645 9.63 6.58 -18.29
N ASP A 646 9.64 5.79 -17.22
CA ASP A 646 8.45 5.24 -16.58
C ASP A 646 8.39 5.38 -15.05
N GLY A 647 9.50 5.21 -14.30
CA GLY A 647 9.46 5.41 -12.85
C GLY A 647 10.67 5.03 -12.00
N VAL A 648 10.89 5.84 -10.96
CA VAL A 648 11.63 5.48 -9.74
C VAL A 648 10.85 5.89 -8.47
N ASN A 649 11.52 5.98 -7.33
CA ASN A 649 10.98 6.29 -6.00
C ASN A 649 9.78 5.45 -5.52
N PRO A 650 9.90 4.13 -5.27
CA PRO A 650 8.90 3.34 -4.55
C PRO A 650 8.71 3.63 -3.03
N ASN A 651 7.49 3.89 -2.53
CA ASN A 651 7.29 4.77 -1.35
C ASN A 651 7.13 4.22 0.10
N ALA A 652 6.65 3.01 0.37
CA ALA A 652 6.07 2.66 1.70
C ALA A 652 5.93 1.14 1.98
N GLY A 653 5.25 0.73 3.06
CA GLY A 653 5.21 -0.66 3.57
C GLY A 653 3.82 -1.25 3.76
N LEU A 654 3.65 -2.56 3.52
CA LEU A 654 2.39 -3.25 3.19
C LEU A 654 2.19 -4.63 3.84
N VAL A 655 0.92 -5.06 3.94
CA VAL A 655 0.46 -6.37 4.47
C VAL A 655 0.92 -7.55 3.59
N LEU A 656 1.03 -8.74 4.17
CA LEU A 656 1.40 -9.99 3.49
C LEU A 656 0.21 -10.70 2.80
N ASP A 657 0.33 -10.97 1.49
CA ASP A 657 0.07 -12.29 0.83
C ASP A 657 0.15 -12.17 -0.70
N GLY A 658 -0.73 -11.34 -1.28
CA GLY A 658 -1.45 -11.70 -2.52
C GLY A 658 -0.86 -11.28 -3.88
N ALA A 659 -1.76 -11.16 -4.87
CA ALA A 659 -1.42 -11.16 -6.29
C ALA A 659 -2.32 -10.28 -7.21
N GLY A 660 -3.35 -9.63 -6.68
CA GLY A 660 -4.29 -8.73 -7.38
C GLY A 660 -3.87 -7.26 -7.42
N ASN A 661 -4.45 -6.36 -6.60
CA ASN A 661 -4.54 -4.91 -6.90
C ASN A 661 -3.89 -3.84 -5.95
N LEU A 662 -3.09 -4.19 -4.91
CA LEU A 662 -2.34 -3.37 -3.87
C LEU A 662 -2.48 -1.84 -3.84
N TYR A 663 -2.47 -1.25 -2.63
CA TYR A 663 -2.80 0.15 -2.42
C TYR A 663 -1.66 0.97 -1.82
N GLY A 664 -1.13 1.91 -2.61
CA GLY A 664 0.15 2.60 -2.44
C GLY A 664 0.93 2.73 -3.76
N THR A 665 1.93 3.60 -3.87
CA THR A 665 2.94 3.50 -4.96
C THR A 665 4.31 4.05 -4.60
N ALA A 666 4.59 5.30 -5.00
CA ALA A 666 5.90 5.67 -5.54
C ALA A 666 5.86 7.02 -6.28
N ALA A 667 6.91 7.85 -6.23
CA ALA A 667 7.04 9.08 -7.05
C ALA A 667 7.58 8.78 -8.47
N GLY A 668 6.73 8.29 -9.37
CA GLY A 668 7.13 7.78 -10.69
C GLY A 668 7.00 8.69 -11.92
N GLY A 669 7.48 8.17 -13.06
CA GLY A 669 7.92 8.86 -14.28
C GLY A 669 6.88 8.98 -15.40
N GLY A 670 5.66 9.31 -15.04
CA GLY A 670 4.53 9.44 -15.94
C GLY A 670 4.57 10.55 -16.98
N VAL A 671 3.93 11.69 -16.67
CA VAL A 671 3.42 12.58 -17.73
C VAL A 671 3.82 14.08 -17.65
N SER A 672 5.15 14.37 -17.77
CA SER A 672 5.96 15.64 -17.69
C SER A 672 6.56 16.30 -16.36
N GLY A 673 6.92 15.65 -15.23
CA GLY A 673 7.50 16.15 -13.94
C GLY A 673 7.19 15.53 -12.50
N GLY A 674 6.10 14.79 -12.24
CA GLY A 674 5.62 13.93 -11.09
C GLY A 674 4.32 13.11 -11.40
N GLY A 675 4.22 11.75 -11.43
CA GLY A 675 3.08 11.07 -12.15
C GLY A 675 2.97 9.52 -12.28
N THR A 676 2.21 9.05 -13.31
CA THR A 676 1.80 7.67 -13.78
C THR A 676 0.71 6.84 -13.04
N LEU A 677 0.49 5.56 -13.43
CA LEU A 677 -0.33 4.52 -12.76
C LEU A 677 0.23 3.12 -13.08
N PHE A 678 0.57 2.32 -12.07
CA PHE A 678 1.64 1.31 -12.16
C PHE A 678 1.26 -0.07 -12.73
N THR A 679 0.79 -1.01 -11.90
CA THR A 679 0.43 -2.41 -12.21
C THR A 679 1.52 -3.33 -12.83
N VAL A 680 2.66 -3.52 -12.17
CA VAL A 680 3.24 -4.88 -12.05
C VAL A 680 2.22 -5.79 -11.34
N ARG A 681 2.35 -7.13 -11.46
CA ARG A 681 1.81 -8.07 -10.46
C ARG A 681 2.84 -9.17 -10.18
N THR A 682 2.50 -10.18 -9.38
CA THR A 682 3.36 -11.37 -9.18
C THR A 682 3.78 -12.02 -10.50
N ASP A 683 2.91 -12.03 -11.52
CA ASP A 683 3.32 -12.03 -12.93
C ASP A 683 3.65 -10.60 -13.42
N GLY A 684 4.93 -10.22 -13.31
CA GLY A 684 5.41 -8.87 -13.66
C GLY A 684 5.39 -8.53 -15.16
N THR A 685 5.21 -9.54 -16.01
CA THR A 685 5.19 -9.50 -17.48
C THR A 685 4.45 -8.29 -18.04
N GLY A 686 5.17 -7.32 -18.62
CA GLY A 686 4.50 -6.18 -19.26
C GLY A 686 5.29 -5.06 -19.93
N PHE A 687 4.88 -4.58 -21.11
CA PHE A 687 5.37 -3.32 -21.70
C PHE A 687 4.41 -2.65 -22.71
N VAL A 688 3.16 -3.13 -22.86
CA VAL A 688 2.15 -2.50 -23.75
C VAL A 688 1.53 -1.26 -23.10
N VAL A 689 2.03 -0.08 -23.48
CA VAL A 689 1.46 1.24 -23.15
C VAL A 689 0.15 1.49 -23.93
N LEU A 690 -0.79 2.23 -23.34
CA LEU A 690 -1.97 2.78 -24.04
C LEU A 690 -2.13 4.29 -23.77
N HIS A 691 -2.63 4.66 -22.59
CA HIS A 691 -2.65 6.04 -22.08
C HIS A 691 -1.87 6.16 -20.75
N ARG A 692 -1.96 7.30 -20.05
CA ARG A 692 -1.01 7.76 -19.02
C ARG A 692 -1.64 8.85 -18.11
N PHE A 693 -1.33 8.88 -16.80
CA PHE A 693 -1.95 9.79 -15.80
C PHE A 693 -1.11 11.06 -15.53
N ARG A 694 -1.75 12.25 -15.48
CA ARG A 694 -1.15 13.55 -15.91
C ARG A 694 -1.41 14.76 -14.98
N GLY A 695 -1.31 14.57 -13.65
CA GLY A 695 -1.92 15.35 -12.57
C GLY A 695 -2.27 16.82 -12.86
N GLY A 696 -3.53 17.20 -12.67
CA GLY A 696 -4.07 18.55 -12.74
C GLY A 696 -5.12 18.79 -13.85
N ALA A 697 -6.34 18.25 -13.78
CA ALA A 697 -7.54 18.74 -14.51
C ALA A 697 -8.87 18.36 -13.84
N SER A 698 -9.08 17.07 -13.55
CA SER A 698 -10.40 16.55 -13.14
C SER A 698 -10.43 15.17 -12.48
N ASP A 699 -9.32 14.41 -12.38
CA ASP A 699 -9.40 13.02 -11.89
C ASP A 699 -8.25 12.39 -11.06
N GLY A 700 -7.09 13.04 -10.84
CA GLY A 700 -6.34 12.91 -9.56
C GLY A 700 -4.79 12.90 -9.53
N ALA A 701 -4.19 13.89 -8.86
CA ALA A 701 -2.74 14.04 -8.61
C ALA A 701 -2.27 13.61 -7.19
N ASN A 702 -1.01 13.93 -6.84
CA ASN A 702 -0.22 13.58 -5.62
C ASN A 702 -1.02 13.29 -4.33
N PRO A 703 -0.72 12.12 -3.73
CA PRO A 703 -0.53 12.02 -2.29
C PRO A 703 0.82 11.43 -1.84
N GLN A 704 1.45 11.99 -0.79
CA GLN A 704 2.69 11.48 -0.14
C GLN A 704 2.40 10.67 1.17
N THR A 705 1.36 9.83 1.22
CA THR A 705 0.66 9.52 2.51
C THR A 705 0.25 8.04 2.76
N ALA A 706 -0.53 7.79 3.82
CA ALA A 706 -0.76 6.46 4.44
C ALA A 706 -2.11 5.79 4.09
N LEU A 707 -2.34 4.55 4.59
CA LEU A 707 -3.55 3.72 4.39
C LEU A 707 -3.79 2.72 5.55
N ILE A 708 -5.03 2.24 5.70
CA ILE A 708 -5.45 1.04 6.46
C ILE A 708 -6.46 0.19 5.66
N LEU A 709 -6.91 -0.94 6.23
CA LEU A 709 -7.67 -2.02 5.57
C LEU A 709 -9.19 -1.80 5.51
N ASP A 710 -9.81 -2.27 4.43
CA ASP A 710 -11.24 -2.11 4.10
C ASP A 710 -12.12 -3.33 4.42
N ARG A 711 -13.45 -3.15 4.32
CA ARG A 711 -14.49 -4.14 4.50
C ARG A 711 -15.18 -4.60 3.20
N ILE A 712 -14.91 -3.99 2.02
CA ILE A 712 -15.62 -4.26 0.75
C ILE A 712 -14.72 -4.56 -0.46
N GLY A 713 -13.58 -3.88 -0.60
CA GLY A 713 -12.78 -3.79 -1.85
C GLY A 713 -12.80 -2.37 -2.46
N ASN A 714 -12.89 -1.35 -1.61
CA ASN A 714 -13.13 0.07 -1.91
C ASN A 714 -11.98 0.95 -1.38
N LEU A 715 -11.69 2.12 -1.98
CA LEU A 715 -10.78 3.14 -1.42
C LEU A 715 -11.54 4.20 -0.60
N CYS A 716 -10.85 4.97 0.25
CA CYS A 716 -11.22 6.36 0.61
C CYS A 716 -9.94 7.24 0.58
N GLY A 717 -9.98 8.49 1.07
CA GLY A 717 -8.87 9.44 0.92
C GLY A 717 -8.69 9.92 -0.53
N THR A 718 -7.48 10.33 -0.96
CA THR A 718 -7.33 11.17 -2.16
C THR A 718 -6.61 10.56 -3.38
N THR A 719 -7.01 11.00 -4.58
CA THR A 719 -6.09 11.43 -5.65
C THR A 719 -6.61 12.75 -6.23
N SER A 720 -5.83 13.82 -6.17
CA SER A 720 -6.22 14.94 -5.30
C SER A 720 -6.95 16.18 -5.88
N GLY A 721 -8.03 16.04 -6.68
CA GLY A 721 -8.96 17.18 -6.90
C GLY A 721 -9.92 17.11 -8.10
N GLY A 722 -10.79 18.12 -8.28
CA GLY A 722 -11.60 18.29 -9.50
C GLY A 722 -12.13 19.71 -9.82
N GLY A 723 -11.72 20.32 -10.94
CA GLY A 723 -12.35 21.50 -11.58
C GLY A 723 -11.55 22.83 -11.58
N ALA A 724 -11.90 23.75 -12.48
CA ALA A 724 -11.08 24.92 -12.83
C ALA A 724 -10.87 26.04 -11.78
N TRP A 725 -11.55 26.06 -10.62
CA TRP A 725 -11.23 27.04 -9.55
C TRP A 725 -9.97 26.64 -8.74
N GLY A 726 -9.72 25.33 -8.60
CA GLY A 726 -8.45 24.82 -8.08
C GLY A 726 -8.31 24.48 -6.58
N ILE A 727 -9.33 24.54 -5.71
CA ILE A 727 -9.15 24.45 -4.23
C ILE A 727 -10.12 23.56 -3.36
N GLY A 728 -10.51 22.38 -3.85
CA GLY A 728 -10.88 21.19 -3.06
C GLY A 728 -12.21 20.49 -3.38
N THR A 729 -12.23 19.16 -3.28
CA THR A 729 -13.33 18.28 -3.70
C THR A 729 -13.50 16.98 -2.87
N VAL A 730 -14.38 16.09 -3.35
CA VAL A 730 -14.62 14.70 -2.93
C VAL A 730 -14.81 13.85 -4.22
N PHE A 731 -14.49 12.53 -4.23
CA PHE A 731 -14.61 11.66 -5.42
C PHE A 731 -14.95 10.17 -5.17
N SER A 732 -15.16 9.37 -6.24
CA SER A 732 -15.85 8.05 -6.20
C SER A 732 -15.29 6.97 -7.18
N LEU A 733 -14.89 5.76 -6.67
CA LEU A 733 -14.26 4.60 -7.36
C LEU A 733 -14.07 3.28 -6.49
N PRO A 734 -14.10 2.04 -7.04
CA PRO A 734 -13.77 0.75 -6.35
C PRO A 734 -12.49 0.02 -6.88
N VAL A 735 -11.95 -1.05 -6.23
CA VAL A 735 -10.57 -1.55 -6.52
C VAL A 735 -10.14 -3.06 -6.54
N SER A 736 -10.40 -3.97 -5.58
CA SER A 736 -9.75 -5.33 -5.52
C SER A 736 -10.49 -6.43 -6.31
N GLY A 737 -9.86 -7.58 -6.57
CA GLY A 737 -10.47 -8.83 -7.07
C GLY A 737 -10.96 -8.85 -8.53
N ASP A 738 -11.75 -7.87 -8.92
CA ASP A 738 -12.46 -7.78 -10.19
C ASP A 738 -11.77 -6.78 -11.14
N ARG A 739 -10.61 -7.20 -11.66
CA ARG A 739 -10.13 -6.62 -12.93
C ARG A 739 -11.12 -6.94 -14.03
N GLN A 740 -12.02 -6.02 -14.30
CA GLN A 740 -12.93 -6.09 -15.44
C GLN A 740 -12.10 -6.04 -16.73
N GLU A 741 -12.14 -7.12 -17.49
CA GLU A 741 -11.41 -7.29 -18.74
C GLU A 741 -12.42 -7.54 -19.85
N ALA A 742 -12.39 -6.69 -20.88
CA ALA A 742 -13.25 -6.82 -22.05
C ALA A 742 -13.03 -8.18 -22.72
N PRO A 743 -14.08 -8.81 -23.28
CA PRO A 743 -13.99 -10.17 -23.79
C PRO A 743 -13.09 -10.20 -25.04
N ALA A 744 -12.32 -11.26 -25.21
CA ALA A 744 -11.57 -11.52 -26.44
C ALA A 744 -11.41 -13.03 -26.69
N PHE A 745 -11.47 -13.46 -27.95
CA PHE A 745 -11.31 -14.88 -28.29
C PHE A 745 -9.84 -15.30 -28.25
N SER A 746 -9.55 -16.40 -27.55
CA SER A 746 -8.25 -17.07 -27.49
C SER A 746 -8.20 -18.36 -28.33
N SER A 747 -9.36 -18.91 -28.71
CA SER A 747 -9.47 -20.05 -29.64
C SER A 747 -9.30 -19.65 -31.11
N ALA A 748 -8.88 -20.62 -31.93
CA ALA A 748 -8.80 -20.47 -33.39
C ALA A 748 -10.17 -20.16 -34.03
N SER A 749 -10.16 -19.41 -35.12
CA SER A 749 -11.37 -18.95 -35.84
C SER A 749 -11.91 -19.95 -36.89
N SER A 750 -11.50 -21.22 -36.84
CA SER A 750 -12.07 -22.25 -37.72
C SER A 750 -11.85 -23.66 -37.18
N THR A 751 -12.70 -24.59 -37.59
CA THR A 751 -12.51 -26.03 -37.39
C THR A 751 -13.08 -26.84 -38.56
N THR A 752 -12.80 -28.14 -38.61
CA THR A 752 -13.28 -29.05 -39.66
C THR A 752 -13.91 -30.29 -39.06
N PHE A 753 -15.18 -30.55 -39.34
CA PHE A 753 -15.90 -31.75 -38.89
C PHE A 753 -16.15 -32.72 -40.06
N PRO A 754 -15.97 -34.06 -39.89
CA PRO A 754 -16.34 -35.02 -40.91
C PRO A 754 -17.85 -35.34 -40.89
N VAL A 755 -18.46 -35.50 -42.07
CA VAL A 755 -19.84 -36.01 -42.19
C VAL A 755 -19.96 -37.40 -41.54
N GLY A 756 -20.94 -37.57 -40.65
CA GLY A 756 -21.27 -38.85 -40.01
C GLY A 756 -20.39 -39.23 -38.81
N VAL A 757 -19.44 -38.38 -38.41
CA VAL A 757 -18.53 -38.63 -37.29
C VAL A 757 -18.84 -37.66 -36.14
N PRO A 758 -18.94 -38.12 -34.88
CA PRO A 758 -19.00 -37.25 -33.72
C PRO A 758 -17.69 -36.48 -33.55
N ASP A 759 -17.77 -35.15 -33.45
CA ASP A 759 -16.61 -34.27 -33.29
C ASP A 759 -16.94 -33.08 -32.38
N ALA A 760 -15.90 -32.41 -31.85
CA ALA A 760 -16.03 -31.32 -30.89
C ALA A 760 -14.88 -30.30 -30.99
N PHE A 761 -15.21 -29.03 -30.81
CA PHE A 761 -14.27 -27.91 -30.75
C PHE A 761 -14.63 -26.99 -29.58
N THR A 762 -13.65 -26.62 -28.78
CA THR A 762 -13.82 -25.65 -27.68
C THR A 762 -13.50 -24.25 -28.16
N VAL A 763 -14.52 -23.40 -28.19
CA VAL A 763 -14.38 -21.95 -28.28
C VAL A 763 -13.94 -21.45 -26.91
N ALA A 764 -12.89 -20.65 -26.85
CA ALA A 764 -12.32 -20.13 -25.61
C ALA A 764 -12.14 -18.61 -25.71
N THR A 765 -12.39 -17.93 -24.59
CA THR A 765 -12.20 -16.50 -24.45
C THR A 765 -11.34 -16.16 -23.24
N ILE A 766 -10.80 -14.95 -23.23
CA ILE A 766 -10.35 -14.22 -22.05
C ILE A 766 -11.34 -13.09 -21.77
N GLY A 767 -11.37 -12.60 -20.53
CA GLY A 767 -12.30 -11.57 -20.09
C GLY A 767 -12.82 -11.85 -18.67
N LYS A 768 -13.20 -10.78 -17.98
CA LYS A 768 -13.76 -10.80 -16.62
C LYS A 768 -14.88 -9.74 -16.52
N PRO A 769 -16.11 -10.08 -16.12
CA PRO A 769 -16.63 -11.42 -15.79
C PRO A 769 -16.47 -12.44 -16.92
N ALA A 770 -16.66 -13.73 -16.59
CA ALA A 770 -16.53 -14.82 -17.56
C ALA A 770 -17.48 -14.60 -18.76
N PRO A 771 -16.99 -14.50 -20.01
CA PRO A 771 -17.85 -14.16 -21.14
C PRO A 771 -18.88 -15.24 -21.47
N THR A 772 -20.14 -14.83 -21.64
CA THR A 772 -21.17 -15.66 -22.26
C THR A 772 -20.96 -15.67 -23.76
N ILE A 773 -20.88 -16.84 -24.37
CA ILE A 773 -20.61 -17.01 -25.80
C ILE A 773 -21.88 -17.43 -26.54
N THR A 774 -22.20 -16.71 -27.60
CA THR A 774 -23.33 -17.00 -28.49
C THR A 774 -22.88 -17.11 -29.94
N SER A 775 -23.70 -17.76 -30.78
CA SER A 775 -23.45 -17.87 -32.22
C SER A 775 -24.65 -17.44 -33.05
N THR A 776 -24.40 -16.71 -34.12
CA THR A 776 -25.37 -16.50 -35.21
C THR A 776 -24.83 -17.10 -36.52
N GLY A 777 -25.75 -17.49 -37.41
CA GLY A 777 -25.44 -18.29 -38.60
C GLY A 777 -26.11 -19.67 -38.55
N ALA A 778 -26.16 -20.36 -39.69
CA ALA A 778 -26.70 -21.71 -39.76
C ALA A 778 -25.62 -22.73 -39.39
N LEU A 779 -25.95 -23.67 -38.50
CA LEU A 779 -25.12 -24.85 -38.22
C LEU A 779 -25.54 -26.03 -39.12
N PRO A 780 -24.63 -26.97 -39.44
CA PRO A 780 -25.00 -28.22 -40.07
C PRO A 780 -25.91 -29.03 -39.14
N GLY A 781 -26.86 -29.77 -39.72
CA GLY A 781 -27.76 -30.63 -38.95
C GLY A 781 -26.97 -31.62 -38.09
N GLY A 782 -27.37 -31.75 -36.81
CA GLY A 782 -26.71 -32.62 -35.84
C GLY A 782 -25.52 -32.01 -35.09
N VAL A 783 -25.20 -30.73 -35.31
CA VAL A 783 -24.17 -29.97 -34.56
C VAL A 783 -24.81 -28.79 -33.82
N SER A 784 -24.35 -28.52 -32.60
CA SER A 784 -24.79 -27.43 -31.74
C SER A 784 -23.62 -26.74 -31.05
N LEU A 785 -23.75 -25.43 -30.79
CA LEU A 785 -22.91 -24.71 -29.82
C LEU A 785 -23.64 -24.66 -28.48
N ILE A 786 -22.94 -24.99 -27.39
CA ILE A 786 -23.43 -24.87 -26.01
C ILE A 786 -22.43 -24.01 -25.23
N ASP A 787 -22.92 -22.94 -24.59
CA ASP A 787 -22.13 -22.12 -23.67
C ASP A 787 -21.91 -22.88 -22.36
N ASN A 788 -20.67 -22.91 -21.86
CA ASN A 788 -20.33 -23.64 -20.64
C ASN A 788 -20.43 -22.75 -19.38
N GLY A 789 -20.65 -21.43 -19.54
CA GLY A 789 -20.79 -20.46 -18.44
C GLY A 789 -19.48 -20.06 -17.73
N ASP A 790 -18.33 -20.48 -18.27
CA ASP A 790 -16.99 -20.30 -17.68
C ASP A 790 -16.02 -19.48 -18.58
N GLY A 791 -16.53 -18.82 -19.61
CA GLY A 791 -15.72 -18.19 -20.66
C GLY A 791 -15.36 -19.13 -21.81
N THR A 792 -15.89 -20.35 -21.83
CA THR A 792 -15.77 -21.29 -22.95
C THR A 792 -17.13 -21.76 -23.46
N ALA A 793 -17.17 -22.21 -24.71
CA ALA A 793 -18.33 -22.84 -25.31
C ALA A 793 -17.92 -24.04 -26.16
N THR A 794 -18.75 -25.08 -26.17
CA THR A 794 -18.48 -26.34 -26.86
C THR A 794 -19.31 -26.41 -28.14
N LEU A 795 -18.65 -26.33 -29.29
CA LEU A 795 -19.25 -26.63 -30.60
C LEU A 795 -19.07 -28.13 -30.85
N ALA A 796 -20.14 -28.91 -30.81
CA ALA A 796 -20.04 -30.36 -30.92
C ALA A 796 -21.27 -31.01 -31.57
N GLY A 797 -21.09 -32.24 -32.07
CA GLY A 797 -22.16 -33.09 -32.57
C GLY A 797 -21.72 -34.01 -33.69
N THR A 798 -22.69 -34.50 -34.48
CA THR A 798 -22.45 -35.38 -35.63
C THR A 798 -23.10 -34.79 -36.87
N ALA A 799 -22.29 -34.25 -37.79
CA ALA A 799 -22.79 -33.61 -38.99
C ALA A 799 -23.52 -34.62 -39.90
N VAL A 800 -24.80 -34.39 -40.19
CA VAL A 800 -25.65 -35.34 -40.94
C VAL A 800 -25.22 -35.54 -42.40
N ALA A 801 -25.54 -36.70 -42.96
CA ALA A 801 -25.30 -37.00 -44.37
C ALA A 801 -25.89 -35.92 -45.30
N GLY A 802 -25.08 -35.42 -46.24
CA GLY A 802 -25.45 -34.35 -47.16
C GLY A 802 -25.13 -32.92 -46.67
N SER A 803 -24.65 -32.74 -45.43
CA SER A 803 -24.26 -31.42 -44.89
C SER A 803 -22.84 -30.96 -45.26
N ALA A 804 -22.18 -31.57 -46.25
CA ALA A 804 -20.82 -31.17 -46.65
C ALA A 804 -20.81 -29.77 -47.26
N GLY A 805 -19.95 -28.87 -46.75
CA GLY A 805 -19.91 -27.47 -47.15
C GLY A 805 -19.20 -26.57 -46.13
N ALA A 806 -19.16 -25.27 -46.41
CA ALA A 806 -18.66 -24.26 -45.50
C ALA A 806 -19.82 -23.58 -44.75
N TYR A 807 -19.69 -23.47 -43.43
CA TYR A 807 -20.65 -22.78 -42.56
C TYR A 807 -19.95 -21.59 -41.91
N SER A 808 -20.38 -20.40 -42.31
CA SER A 808 -19.92 -19.14 -41.69
C SER A 808 -20.78 -18.85 -40.46
N LEU A 809 -20.13 -18.79 -39.31
CA LEU A 809 -20.73 -18.41 -38.03
C LEU A 809 -20.13 -17.07 -37.59
N THR A 810 -20.92 -16.29 -36.87
CA THR A 810 -20.43 -15.14 -36.10
C THR A 810 -20.56 -15.50 -34.64
N LEU A 811 -19.42 -15.67 -33.96
CA LEU A 811 -19.36 -15.89 -32.51
C LEU A 811 -19.27 -14.54 -31.82
N THR A 812 -20.11 -14.33 -30.81
CA THR A 812 -20.14 -13.12 -29.99
C THR A 812 -19.88 -13.51 -28.54
N ALA A 813 -18.86 -12.92 -27.92
CA ALA A 813 -18.54 -13.07 -26.51
C ALA A 813 -18.88 -11.76 -25.78
N HIS A 814 -19.76 -11.85 -24.78
CA HIS A 814 -20.28 -10.72 -24.01
C HIS A 814 -20.09 -10.97 -22.50
N ASN A 815 -19.53 -10.01 -21.78
CA ASN A 815 -19.50 -10.02 -20.30
C ASN A 815 -19.95 -8.69 -19.67
N GLY A 816 -20.54 -7.78 -20.46
CA GLY A 816 -20.94 -6.44 -20.02
C GLY A 816 -19.80 -5.42 -19.89
N ILE A 817 -18.55 -5.78 -20.20
CA ILE A 817 -17.37 -4.92 -20.11
C ILE A 817 -16.89 -4.54 -21.51
N GLY A 818 -16.90 -3.24 -21.82
CA GLY A 818 -16.49 -2.73 -23.13
C GLY A 818 -17.45 -3.15 -24.26
N THR A 819 -16.92 -3.32 -25.46
CA THR A 819 -17.67 -3.84 -26.62
C THR A 819 -17.48 -5.34 -26.76
N ASP A 820 -18.54 -6.07 -27.09
CA ASP A 820 -18.48 -7.51 -27.39
C ASP A 820 -17.36 -7.87 -28.37
N ALA A 821 -16.62 -8.94 -28.05
CA ALA A 821 -15.73 -9.55 -29.02
C ALA A 821 -16.55 -10.31 -30.05
N ILE A 822 -16.26 -10.04 -31.33
CA ILE A 822 -16.88 -10.70 -32.47
C ILE A 822 -15.81 -11.44 -33.26
N GLN A 823 -15.97 -12.76 -33.40
CA GLN A 823 -15.13 -13.59 -34.25
C GLN A 823 -15.95 -14.21 -35.39
N SER A 824 -15.57 -13.89 -36.62
CA SER A 824 -16.00 -14.64 -37.80
C SER A 824 -15.37 -16.02 -37.76
N PHE A 825 -16.18 -17.07 -37.58
CA PHE A 825 -15.74 -18.45 -37.43
C PHE A 825 -16.16 -19.30 -38.62
N ALA A 826 -15.24 -20.09 -39.18
CA ALA A 826 -15.52 -20.99 -40.30
C ALA A 826 -15.54 -22.46 -39.87
N LEU A 827 -16.72 -23.08 -39.90
CA LEU A 827 -16.86 -24.54 -39.74
C LEU A 827 -16.91 -25.19 -41.12
N TRP A 828 -15.90 -26.01 -41.43
CA TRP A 828 -15.85 -26.81 -42.65
C TRP A 828 -16.40 -28.21 -42.39
N VAL A 829 -17.49 -28.58 -43.05
CA VAL A 829 -17.97 -29.97 -43.03
C VAL A 829 -17.46 -30.70 -44.26
N VAL A 830 -16.58 -31.67 -44.06
CA VAL A 830 -15.91 -32.40 -45.14
C VAL A 830 -16.51 -33.81 -45.31
N PRO A 831 -16.55 -34.35 -46.55
CA PRO A 831 -16.92 -35.75 -46.76
C PRO A 831 -15.98 -36.66 -45.97
N CYS A 832 -16.55 -37.54 -45.15
CA CYS A 832 -15.74 -38.55 -44.48
C CYS A 832 -15.27 -39.61 -45.50
N THR A 833 -13.98 -39.92 -45.46
CA THR A 833 -13.34 -40.88 -46.38
C THR A 833 -13.06 -42.19 -45.64
N PRO A 834 -13.55 -43.35 -46.14
CA PRO A 834 -13.18 -44.64 -45.56
C PRO A 834 -11.68 -44.91 -45.75
N PRO A 835 -11.09 -45.82 -44.97
CA PRO A 835 -9.66 -46.10 -45.07
C PRO A 835 -9.30 -46.70 -46.44
N SER A 836 -8.09 -46.39 -46.91
CA SER A 836 -7.50 -46.97 -48.12
C SER A 836 -6.02 -47.26 -47.87
N ILE A 837 -5.57 -48.45 -48.24
CA ILE A 837 -4.20 -48.90 -47.97
C ILE A 837 -3.29 -48.51 -49.12
N ALA A 838 -2.48 -47.47 -48.89
CA ALA A 838 -1.50 -46.94 -49.84
C ALA A 838 -0.24 -47.83 -49.93
N VAL A 839 0.18 -48.45 -48.82
CA VAL A 839 1.30 -49.41 -48.80
C VAL A 839 0.87 -50.66 -48.06
N GLN A 840 0.81 -51.77 -48.80
CA GLN A 840 0.41 -53.09 -48.32
C GLN A 840 1.53 -53.77 -47.51
N PRO A 841 1.23 -54.54 -46.44
CA PRO A 841 2.24 -55.29 -45.71
C PRO A 841 2.91 -56.32 -46.61
N GLN A 842 4.25 -56.37 -46.57
CA GLN A 842 5.06 -57.22 -47.45
C GLN A 842 5.53 -58.48 -46.74
N GLY A 843 5.45 -59.63 -47.42
CA GLY A 843 6.06 -60.87 -46.93
C GLY A 843 7.57 -60.75 -46.80
N GLN A 844 8.16 -61.48 -45.85
CA GLN A 844 9.61 -61.46 -45.58
C GLN A 844 10.15 -62.89 -45.45
N ALA A 845 11.43 -63.08 -45.75
CA ALA A 845 12.13 -64.34 -45.51
C ALA A 845 13.03 -64.20 -44.27
N ILE A 846 12.80 -65.02 -43.27
CA ILE A 846 13.56 -65.04 -42.00
C ILE A 846 14.05 -66.45 -41.69
N ARG A 847 15.01 -66.59 -40.77
CA ARG A 847 15.49 -67.90 -40.31
C ARG A 847 14.67 -68.42 -39.14
N ILE A 848 14.62 -69.73 -38.97
CA ILE A 848 13.94 -70.40 -37.85
C ILE A 848 14.45 -69.88 -36.47
N GLY A 849 13.52 -69.27 -35.72
CA GLY A 849 13.78 -68.58 -34.46
C GLY A 849 14.07 -67.06 -34.58
N GLN A 850 13.83 -66.42 -35.72
CA GLN A 850 13.77 -64.97 -35.86
C GLN A 850 12.36 -64.40 -35.66
N ILE A 851 12.29 -63.09 -35.40
CA ILE A 851 11.10 -62.25 -35.57
C ILE A 851 11.10 -61.58 -36.96
N ALA A 852 9.93 -61.12 -37.41
CA ALA A 852 9.77 -60.22 -38.55
C ALA A 852 8.94 -58.99 -38.13
N THR A 853 9.11 -57.87 -38.84
CA THR A 853 8.30 -56.65 -38.61
C THR A 853 7.56 -56.28 -39.89
N LEU A 854 6.24 -56.30 -39.83
CA LEU A 854 5.32 -55.88 -40.88
C LEU A 854 4.89 -54.43 -40.63
N THR A 855 4.67 -53.68 -41.70
CA THR A 855 4.17 -52.29 -41.66
C THR A 855 3.06 -52.11 -42.70
N VAL A 856 2.15 -51.18 -42.45
CA VAL A 856 1.10 -50.76 -43.38
C VAL A 856 1.05 -49.24 -43.40
N THR A 857 0.80 -48.65 -44.57
CA THR A 857 0.47 -47.22 -44.68
C THR A 857 -0.94 -47.09 -45.22
N ALA A 858 -1.83 -46.46 -44.45
CA ALA A 858 -3.21 -46.20 -44.83
C ALA A 858 -3.51 -44.70 -44.81
N THR A 859 -4.43 -44.29 -45.69
CA THR A 859 -5.04 -42.95 -45.71
C THR A 859 -6.54 -43.07 -45.44
N GLY A 860 -7.20 -41.97 -45.12
CA GLY A 860 -8.62 -41.91 -44.75
C GLY A 860 -8.84 -40.86 -43.66
N THR A 861 -10.10 -40.59 -43.32
CA THR A 861 -10.43 -39.64 -42.25
C THR A 861 -9.98 -40.20 -40.89
N PRO A 862 -9.14 -39.49 -40.10
CA PRO A 862 -8.75 -39.93 -38.76
C PRO A 862 -9.92 -39.89 -37.76
N PRO A 863 -9.83 -40.60 -36.62
CA PRO A 863 -8.76 -41.53 -36.25
C PRO A 863 -8.83 -42.83 -37.07
N LEU A 864 -7.67 -43.32 -37.52
CA LEU A 864 -7.53 -44.66 -38.09
C LEU A 864 -7.20 -45.65 -36.96
N THR A 865 -7.95 -46.74 -36.90
CA THR A 865 -7.75 -47.87 -35.99
C THR A 865 -7.17 -49.05 -36.77
N TYR A 866 -6.35 -49.88 -36.12
CA TYR A 866 -5.63 -50.98 -36.76
C TYR A 866 -5.84 -52.27 -35.98
N GLN A 867 -6.19 -53.37 -36.65
CA GLN A 867 -6.27 -54.69 -36.02
C GLN A 867 -5.55 -55.71 -36.89
N TRP A 868 -4.44 -56.23 -36.37
CA TRP A 868 -3.66 -57.29 -37.02
C TRP A 868 -4.18 -58.67 -36.66
N TYR A 869 -4.14 -59.58 -37.63
CA TYR A 869 -4.55 -60.97 -37.50
C TYR A 869 -3.47 -61.89 -38.10
N ARG A 870 -3.33 -63.11 -37.58
CA ARG A 870 -2.70 -64.21 -38.34
C ARG A 870 -3.67 -64.69 -39.42
N GLY A 871 -3.17 -65.36 -40.45
CA GLY A 871 -3.96 -66.09 -41.43
C GLY A 871 -3.98 -65.42 -42.80
N THR A 872 -5.04 -65.69 -43.56
CA THR A 872 -5.35 -65.01 -44.82
C THR A 872 -6.22 -63.78 -44.57
N SER A 873 -6.05 -62.75 -45.40
CA SER A 873 -6.89 -61.55 -45.42
C SER A 873 -8.39 -61.89 -45.40
N GLY A 874 -9.16 -61.18 -44.58
CA GLY A 874 -10.58 -61.44 -44.29
C GLY A 874 -10.85 -62.45 -43.16
N ASP A 875 -9.88 -63.25 -42.69
CA ASP A 875 -10.06 -64.15 -41.54
C ASP A 875 -9.72 -63.45 -40.21
N THR A 876 -10.75 -63.06 -39.47
CA THR A 876 -10.67 -62.33 -38.21
C THR A 876 -10.58 -63.22 -36.96
N SER A 877 -10.49 -64.55 -37.11
CA SER A 877 -10.59 -65.50 -35.98
C SER A 877 -9.40 -65.51 -35.01
N HIS A 878 -8.31 -64.81 -35.31
CA HIS A 878 -7.04 -64.86 -34.56
C HIS A 878 -6.31 -63.51 -34.54
N PRO A 879 -6.75 -62.55 -33.71
CA PRO A 879 -6.09 -61.24 -33.54
C PRO A 879 -4.72 -61.39 -32.87
N VAL A 880 -3.74 -60.56 -33.26
CA VAL A 880 -2.35 -60.64 -32.78
C VAL A 880 -1.68 -59.30 -32.42
N GLY A 881 -2.32 -58.17 -32.70
CA GLY A 881 -1.84 -56.82 -32.32
C GLY A 881 -2.83 -55.74 -32.76
N ALA A 882 -2.90 -54.61 -32.06
CA ALA A 882 -3.91 -53.56 -32.29
C ALA A 882 -3.31 -52.15 -32.22
N ASP A 883 -4.01 -51.20 -32.82
CA ASP A 883 -3.81 -49.74 -32.80
C ASP A 883 -2.43 -49.22 -33.23
N THR A 884 -1.65 -50.06 -33.91
CA THR A 884 -0.37 -49.70 -34.51
C THR A 884 -0.33 -50.03 -36.01
N SER A 885 0.20 -49.10 -36.80
CA SER A 885 0.49 -49.28 -38.24
C SER A 885 1.66 -50.26 -38.52
N SER A 886 2.15 -50.95 -37.48
CA SER A 886 3.16 -52.00 -37.58
C SER A 886 2.87 -53.15 -36.62
N LEU A 887 3.34 -54.34 -36.98
CA LEU A 887 3.30 -55.55 -36.17
C LEU A 887 4.69 -56.19 -36.16
N THR A 888 5.24 -56.45 -34.99
CA THR A 888 6.41 -57.33 -34.84
C THR A 888 5.95 -58.71 -34.39
N THR A 889 6.29 -59.75 -35.15
CA THR A 889 5.86 -61.13 -34.86
C THR A 889 6.60 -61.68 -33.64
N PRO A 890 6.04 -62.66 -32.92
CA PRO A 890 6.84 -63.54 -32.06
C PRO A 890 7.88 -64.30 -32.92
N ALA A 891 8.85 -64.95 -32.26
CA ALA A 891 9.87 -65.73 -32.96
C ALA A 891 9.24 -66.94 -33.68
N LEU A 892 9.37 -67.01 -35.01
CA LEU A 892 8.67 -68.00 -35.82
C LEU A 892 9.51 -69.24 -36.08
N ASN A 893 8.88 -70.40 -35.87
CA ASN A 893 9.46 -71.72 -36.13
C ASN A 893 8.94 -72.39 -37.42
N VAL A 894 7.85 -71.87 -37.97
CA VAL A 894 7.21 -72.31 -39.22
C VAL A 894 6.73 -71.08 -40.00
N THR A 895 6.58 -71.21 -41.31
CA THR A 895 6.00 -70.16 -42.16
C THR A 895 4.60 -69.80 -41.68
N ALA A 896 4.34 -68.50 -41.51
CA ALA A 896 3.06 -67.97 -41.06
C ALA A 896 2.65 -66.76 -41.90
N SER A 897 1.34 -66.53 -42.01
CA SER A 897 0.77 -65.40 -42.75
C SER A 897 0.04 -64.45 -41.81
N TYR A 898 0.03 -63.17 -42.16
CA TYR A 898 -0.59 -62.08 -41.39
C TYR A 898 -1.27 -61.08 -42.30
N TRP A 899 -2.26 -60.37 -41.77
CA TRP A 899 -2.92 -59.25 -42.44
C TRP A 899 -3.39 -58.22 -41.40
N VAL A 900 -3.86 -57.06 -41.86
CA VAL A 900 -4.35 -55.97 -41.01
C VAL A 900 -5.67 -55.43 -41.52
N LEU A 901 -6.66 -55.30 -40.64
CA LEU A 901 -7.86 -54.52 -40.87
C LEU A 901 -7.57 -53.08 -40.45
N VAL A 902 -7.80 -52.11 -41.33
CA VAL A 902 -7.74 -50.69 -41.00
C VAL A 902 -9.16 -50.13 -41.04
N SER A 903 -9.62 -49.52 -39.95
CA SER A 903 -10.99 -49.01 -39.81
C SER A 903 -11.02 -47.55 -39.35
N ASN A 904 -12.05 -46.82 -39.77
CA ASN A 904 -12.46 -45.56 -39.17
C ASN A 904 -13.99 -45.52 -39.05
N ALA A 905 -14.55 -44.40 -38.60
CA ALA A 905 -16.00 -44.24 -38.43
C ALA A 905 -16.82 -44.40 -39.73
N CYS A 906 -16.18 -44.44 -40.90
CA CYS A 906 -16.82 -44.35 -42.22
C CYS A 906 -16.57 -45.58 -43.10
N GLY A 907 -15.81 -46.56 -42.61
CA GLY A 907 -15.59 -47.85 -43.27
C GLY A 907 -14.31 -48.54 -42.82
N SER A 908 -13.94 -49.61 -43.54
CA SER A 908 -12.71 -50.35 -43.32
C SER A 908 -12.08 -50.81 -44.63
N ALA A 909 -10.77 -51.09 -44.59
CA ALA A 909 -10.03 -51.69 -45.69
C ALA A 909 -9.12 -52.82 -45.18
N ASP A 910 -9.08 -53.91 -45.95
CA ASP A 910 -8.30 -55.10 -45.63
C ASP A 910 -6.92 -55.04 -46.28
N GLY A 911 -5.89 -55.24 -45.47
CA GLY A 911 -4.52 -55.43 -45.92
C GLY A 911 -4.34 -56.79 -46.61
N HIS A 912 -3.47 -56.83 -47.59
CA HIS A 912 -3.06 -58.07 -48.26
C HIS A 912 -2.43 -59.07 -47.27
N THR A 913 -2.49 -60.35 -47.62
CA THR A 913 -1.86 -61.42 -46.85
C THR A 913 -0.34 -61.37 -47.00
N ALA A 914 0.36 -60.93 -45.96
CA ALA A 914 1.82 -60.96 -45.88
C ALA A 914 2.30 -62.29 -45.30
N THR A 915 3.00 -63.09 -46.11
CA THR A 915 3.54 -64.39 -45.68
C THR A 915 5.00 -64.28 -45.26
N ILE A 916 5.29 -64.60 -44.01
CA ILE A 916 6.64 -64.67 -43.45
C ILE A 916 7.18 -66.10 -43.64
N THR A 917 8.10 -66.26 -44.60
CA THR A 917 8.69 -67.55 -44.95
C THR A 917 9.87 -67.88 -44.02
N VAL A 918 9.77 -69.01 -43.32
CA VAL A 918 10.81 -69.43 -42.35
C VAL A 918 11.78 -70.42 -43.00
N GLY A 919 13.00 -69.96 -43.27
CA GLY A 919 14.10 -70.75 -43.83
C GLY A 919 14.92 -71.51 -42.78
N PRO A 920 15.63 -72.58 -43.17
CA PRO A 920 16.42 -73.41 -42.27
C PRO A 920 17.61 -72.66 -41.66
N ARG A 921 18.02 -73.04 -40.43
CA ARG A 921 19.28 -72.59 -39.82
C ARG A 921 20.46 -73.06 -40.67
N LEU A 922 21.30 -72.12 -41.13
CA LEU A 922 22.60 -72.47 -41.72
C LEU A 922 23.45 -73.23 -40.70
N ARG A 923 23.77 -74.50 -40.99
CA ARG A 923 24.83 -75.21 -40.29
C ARG A 923 26.18 -74.63 -40.73
N ARG A 924 26.96 -74.13 -39.78
CA ARG A 924 28.34 -73.67 -40.01
C ARG A 924 29.23 -74.88 -40.30
N HIS A 925 29.46 -75.19 -41.57
CA HIS A 925 30.44 -76.22 -41.94
C HIS A 925 31.86 -75.69 -41.66
N LEU A 926 32.46 -76.19 -40.57
CA LEU A 926 33.90 -76.23 -40.42
C LEU A 926 34.47 -77.20 -41.47
N ARG A 927 35.36 -76.72 -42.34
CA ARG A 927 36.32 -77.56 -43.09
C ARG A 927 37.70 -77.39 -42.47
N ARG A 928 38.41 -78.49 -42.23
CA ARG A 928 39.86 -78.57 -42.06
C ARG A 928 40.37 -79.93 -42.57
N LEU A 929 41.68 -80.13 -42.50
CA LEU A 929 42.48 -80.84 -43.53
C LEU A 929 42.46 -80.08 -44.88
N ASP A 930 43.50 -80.17 -45.71
CA ASP A 930 44.92 -80.43 -45.38
C ASP A 930 45.69 -79.11 -45.37
#